data_AF-A0A4W2FXR4-F1
#
_entry.id   AF-A0A4W2FXR4-F1
#
_cell.length_a   1.000
_cell.length_b   1.000
_cell.length_c   1.000
_cell.angle_alpha   90.00
_cell.angle_beta   90.00
_cell.angle_gamma   90.00
#
_symmetry.space_group_name_H-M   'P 1'
#
loop_
_entity.id
_entity.type
_entity.pdbx_description
1 polymer ?
#
loop_
_entity_poly.entity_id
_entity_poly.type
_entity_poly.pdbx_seq_one_letter_code
_entity_poly.pdbx_strand_id
1 'polypeptide(L)'
;MGGRGEAKPGPARTAASERLAQRPLLLSSFRSQAFPTDRRVSGQPSRRGYLGSTSATRREKPRTPAARAREASSATKGAWRGEGAWRGRGGWAWLASRLCPPTPPQLPPPPAARTEGAVSPPPARPGAREPGLRWARMSGFLEELLGEKLVTGGGEEVDVHSLAARGISLLGLYFGCSLSAPCAQLSASLAAFYGRLRGDAAAGPGPGPGAGASAEPEPRRRLEIVFVSSDQDQRQWQDFVRDMPWLALPYKEKHRKLKLWNKYRISNIPSLIFLDATSGKVVCRNGLLVIRDDPEGLEFPWGPKPFREVIAGPLLRSNGQSLESSSLEGSHVGVYFSAHWCPPCRSLTRVLVESYRKIKEAGQKFEIIFVSADRSEDSFKQYFSEMPWLAVPYTDEARRSRLNRLYGIQGIPTLIVLDPQGEVITRQGRVEVLNDEDCRGFPWHPKPVLELSDSNAVQLNEGPCLVLFVDSEDDGESEAAKQLIQPIAEKIIAKYKAKEEEAPLLFFVAGEILRHEEFQDGCKAACNGPYDGKWSKTMVGYGPEDDHFVTELTYNYGIGSYQLGNDFLGITVASRQAVSNARKLKWPLSEMGDGVFETKAPGGYKFYLQDCSPPQSDPVLKVTLAVSDLQKSLNYWSNLLGMKIYEEDEKKQRALLGYADNQCKLELRAIPGKVDHATGFGRIAFSCPQKELSDLEDLMKRENQKILTPLVSLDTPGKATVQVIILADPDGHEICFVGDEAFRELSKVDPEGNKLLDDAIAGDKSDEWFAAQKKPKATG
;
A
#
# COMPACT_ATOMS: atom_id res chain seq x y z
N MET A 1 18.53 33.70 -78.61
CA MET A 1 18.22 33.71 -77.16
C MET A 1 17.46 32.41 -76.90
N GLY A 2 17.83 31.47 -76.02
CA GLY A 2 18.85 31.44 -74.95
C GLY A 2 18.18 31.27 -73.57
N GLY A 3 18.59 30.39 -72.64
CA GLY A 3 19.62 29.31 -72.63
C GLY A 3 19.14 28.13 -71.74
N ARG A 4 19.67 26.90 -71.85
CA ARG A 4 20.92 26.36 -71.20
C ARG A 4 20.91 26.47 -69.67
N GLY A 5 21.23 25.44 -68.86
CA GLY A 5 21.68 24.04 -69.10
C GLY A 5 21.38 23.18 -67.84
N GLU A 6 21.38 21.84 -67.84
CA GLU A 6 22.52 20.90 -68.01
C GLU A 6 23.57 21.00 -66.86
N ALA A 7 24.07 19.90 -66.24
CA ALA A 7 23.74 18.47 -66.34
C ALA A 7 24.32 17.66 -65.13
N LYS A 8 24.02 16.35 -65.06
CA LYS A 8 24.84 15.33 -64.34
C LYS A 8 26.15 15.08 -65.12
N PRO A 9 27.30 14.69 -64.50
CA PRO A 9 27.55 13.26 -64.17
C PRO A 9 28.46 13.00 -62.94
N GLY A 10 28.75 11.72 -62.66
CA GLY A 10 29.84 11.27 -61.78
C GLY A 10 31.09 10.81 -62.57
N PRO A 11 32.10 10.26 -61.89
CA PRO A 11 32.42 8.82 -62.04
C PRO A 11 32.68 8.14 -60.67
N ALA A 12 32.71 6.81 -60.47
CA ALA A 12 32.85 5.60 -61.30
C ALA A 12 34.28 5.03 -61.53
N ARG A 13 34.61 3.99 -60.72
CA ARG A 13 35.55 2.85 -60.96
C ARG A 13 37.05 3.09 -61.24
N THR A 14 37.89 2.64 -60.30
CA THR A 14 38.95 1.60 -60.46
C THR A 14 39.18 0.91 -59.10
N ALA A 15 39.55 -0.36 -58.87
CA ALA A 15 40.00 -1.52 -59.68
C ALA A 15 41.48 -1.95 -59.53
N ALA A 16 41.85 -2.45 -58.34
CA ALA A 16 42.88 -3.47 -58.09
C ALA A 16 42.51 -4.20 -56.78
N SER A 17 42.52 -5.53 -56.57
CA SER A 17 43.20 -6.69 -57.16
C SER A 17 44.59 -7.02 -56.60
N GLU A 18 44.64 -7.70 -55.45
CA GLU A 18 45.51 -8.86 -55.12
C GLU A 18 45.28 -9.32 -53.66
N ARG A 19 45.65 -10.52 -53.18
CA ARG A 19 45.47 -11.92 -53.65
C ARG A 19 45.94 -12.87 -52.52
N LEU A 20 45.09 -13.79 -52.04
CA LEU A 20 45.42 -14.96 -51.18
C LEU A 20 46.00 -14.61 -49.78
N ALA A 21 45.93 -15.46 -48.74
CA ALA A 21 45.49 -16.86 -48.62
C ALA A 21 44.47 -17.01 -47.46
N GLN A 22 43.51 -17.95 -47.45
CA GLN A 22 43.59 -19.33 -46.91
C GLN A 22 44.19 -19.41 -45.48
N ARG A 23 43.60 -20.10 -44.46
CA ARG A 23 42.39 -20.96 -44.37
C ARG A 23 41.96 -21.14 -42.87
N PRO A 24 41.11 -22.12 -42.45
CA PRO A 24 39.74 -21.88 -41.96
C PRO A 24 39.50 -22.11 -40.44
N LEU A 25 38.36 -21.64 -39.94
CA LEU A 25 37.65 -22.27 -38.82
C LEU A 25 36.14 -22.37 -39.10
N LEU A 26 35.48 -23.30 -38.40
CA LEU A 26 34.09 -23.72 -38.61
C LEU A 26 33.14 -23.03 -37.63
N LEU A 27 31.98 -22.59 -38.11
CA LEU A 27 30.83 -22.23 -37.28
C LEU A 27 29.56 -22.78 -37.95
N SER A 28 28.99 -23.83 -37.35
CA SER A 28 27.78 -24.48 -37.81
C SER A 28 26.54 -23.80 -37.24
N SER A 29 25.67 -23.27 -38.11
CA SER A 29 24.36 -22.76 -37.69
C SER A 29 23.46 -23.90 -37.22
N PHE A 30 22.72 -23.70 -36.13
CA PHE A 30 21.46 -24.41 -35.90
C PHE A 30 20.32 -23.43 -35.61
N ARG A 31 19.13 -23.79 -36.08
CA ARG A 31 17.90 -23.01 -35.95
C ARG A 31 17.12 -23.46 -34.72
N SER A 32 16.31 -22.56 -34.17
CA SER A 32 15.10 -22.98 -33.45
C SER A 32 14.13 -23.72 -34.37
N GLN A 33 13.44 -24.72 -33.85
CA GLN A 33 12.26 -25.32 -34.47
C GLN A 33 11.10 -25.29 -33.48
N ALA A 34 10.00 -24.70 -33.89
CA ALA A 34 8.69 -24.93 -33.28
C ALA A 34 7.97 -26.02 -34.09
N PHE A 35 7.18 -26.86 -33.41
CA PHE A 35 6.23 -27.78 -34.05
C PHE A 35 4.89 -27.76 -33.29
N PRO A 36 3.73 -27.88 -33.98
CA PRO A 36 2.41 -27.74 -33.38
C PRO A 36 1.76 -29.07 -32.93
N THR A 37 0.52 -28.97 -32.46
CA THR A 37 -0.44 -30.01 -32.01
C THR A 37 -0.79 -31.07 -33.09
N ASP A 38 -1.43 -32.22 -32.84
CA ASP A 38 -2.64 -32.52 -32.03
C ASP A 38 -2.89 -34.06 -31.83
N ARG A 39 -3.90 -34.42 -31.02
CA ARG A 39 -4.69 -35.70 -30.95
C ARG A 39 -4.16 -37.00 -30.30
N ARG A 40 -4.74 -37.26 -29.10
CA ARG A 40 -5.47 -38.47 -28.62
C ARG A 40 -5.17 -39.87 -29.22
N VAL A 41 -5.02 -40.89 -28.35
CA VAL A 41 -6.00 -41.98 -28.12
C VAL A 41 -5.62 -42.89 -26.91
N SER A 42 -6.64 -43.48 -26.27
CA SER A 42 -6.71 -44.36 -25.07
C SER A 42 -5.54 -45.24 -24.60
N GLY A 43 -5.41 -45.43 -23.27
CA GLY A 43 -4.70 -46.58 -22.66
C GLY A 43 -4.63 -46.64 -21.12
N GLN A 44 -5.43 -47.50 -20.48
CA GLN A 44 -5.36 -47.91 -19.06
C GLN A 44 -5.89 -49.37 -18.95
N PRO A 45 -5.68 -50.12 -17.85
CA PRO A 45 -4.52 -50.17 -16.92
C PRO A 45 -4.08 -51.64 -16.64
N SER A 46 -3.04 -51.87 -15.81
CA SER A 46 -2.79 -53.23 -15.25
C SER A 46 -2.12 -53.21 -13.86
N ARG A 47 -2.62 -54.04 -12.93
CA ARG A 47 -2.10 -54.23 -11.55
C ARG A 47 -1.20 -55.47 -11.43
N ARG A 48 -0.14 -55.40 -10.60
CA ARG A 48 0.46 -56.45 -9.72
C ARG A 48 1.76 -55.91 -9.09
N GLY A 49 2.18 -56.21 -7.87
CA GLY A 49 1.49 -56.88 -6.75
C GLY A 49 2.14 -58.16 -6.22
N TYR A 50 3.25 -58.06 -5.46
CA TYR A 50 3.82 -59.02 -4.48
C TYR A 50 4.72 -58.19 -3.53
N LEU A 51 4.83 -58.31 -2.19
CA LEU A 51 4.75 -59.37 -1.15
C LEU A 51 6.04 -60.19 -0.92
N GLY A 52 6.54 -60.17 0.34
CA GLY A 52 7.70 -60.91 0.87
C GLY A 52 8.87 -59.98 1.24
N SER A 53 9.36 -59.73 2.47
CA SER A 53 9.31 -60.33 3.84
C SER A 53 10.64 -60.99 4.29
N THR A 54 10.88 -61.00 5.61
CA THR A 54 12.06 -61.57 6.35
C THR A 54 13.40 -60.78 6.29
N SER A 55 14.35 -60.94 7.22
CA SER A 55 14.32 -60.77 8.71
C SER A 55 15.72 -60.93 9.34
N ALA A 56 15.98 -60.26 10.48
CA ALA A 56 17.11 -60.50 11.42
C ALA A 56 18.54 -60.13 10.90
N THR A 57 19.61 -59.95 11.72
CA THR A 57 19.76 -60.13 13.18
C THR A 57 20.73 -59.12 13.85
N ARG A 58 20.38 -58.73 15.08
CA ARG A 58 21.12 -58.03 16.16
C ARG A 58 22.59 -58.43 16.44
N ARG A 59 23.48 -57.44 16.69
CA ARG A 59 24.67 -57.40 17.62
C ARG A 59 25.40 -56.04 17.47
N GLU A 60 26.20 -55.48 18.38
CA GLU A 60 26.30 -55.52 19.87
C GLU A 60 27.12 -54.26 20.32
N LYS A 61 26.95 -53.72 21.56
CA LYS A 61 27.76 -52.57 22.07
C LYS A 61 29.03 -53.05 22.81
N PRO A 62 30.06 -52.19 23.04
CA PRO A 62 30.19 -51.65 24.42
C PRO A 62 30.91 -50.28 24.61
N ARG A 63 30.73 -49.72 25.83
CA ARG A 63 31.60 -48.81 26.62
C ARG A 63 31.64 -47.28 26.39
N THR A 64 31.62 -46.59 27.53
CA THR A 64 31.92 -45.16 27.84
C THR A 64 33.20 -45.10 28.71
N PRO A 65 33.86 -43.92 28.93
CA PRO A 65 33.49 -42.95 30.01
C PRO A 65 33.54 -41.47 29.52
N ALA A 66 32.75 -40.49 29.99
CA ALA A 66 32.41 -39.98 31.33
C ALA A 66 33.41 -38.93 31.92
N ALA A 67 32.94 -37.68 32.10
CA ALA A 67 33.65 -36.59 32.79
C ALA A 67 32.67 -35.61 33.50
N ARG A 68 33.17 -34.88 34.51
CA ARG A 68 32.45 -34.00 35.47
C ARG A 68 31.98 -32.67 34.81
N ALA A 69 30.91 -31.94 35.19
CA ALA A 69 30.12 -31.75 36.44
C ALA A 69 30.59 -30.61 37.38
N ARG A 70 29.79 -29.50 37.43
CA ARG A 70 29.55 -28.45 38.48
C ARG A 70 28.74 -27.30 37.81
N GLU A 71 27.66 -26.70 38.31
CA GLU A 71 27.18 -26.23 39.65
C GLU A 71 27.45 -24.73 39.96
N ALA A 72 26.41 -23.89 39.79
CA ALA A 72 26.06 -22.62 40.49
C ALA A 72 24.82 -22.03 39.75
N SER A 73 23.67 -21.66 40.32
CA SER A 73 23.32 -20.81 41.48
C SER A 73 23.65 -19.31 41.28
N SER A 74 22.78 -18.33 41.52
CA SER A 74 21.34 -18.31 41.87
C SER A 74 20.75 -16.90 41.68
N ALA A 75 19.42 -16.75 41.90
CA ALA A 75 18.64 -15.53 42.24
C ALA A 75 19.23 -14.12 41.95
N THR A 76 18.45 -13.19 41.38
CA THR A 76 17.50 -12.41 42.21
C THR A 76 16.39 -11.70 41.41
N LYS A 77 15.34 -11.25 42.12
CA LYS A 77 14.24 -10.43 41.57
C LYS A 77 14.58 -8.94 41.63
N GLY A 78 14.19 -8.18 40.61
CA GLY A 78 14.12 -6.72 40.64
C GLY A 78 13.08 -6.22 39.65
N ALA A 79 12.07 -5.49 40.12
CA ALA A 79 11.02 -4.93 39.27
C ALA A 79 10.91 -3.43 39.52
N TRP A 80 10.98 -2.62 38.46
CA TRP A 80 10.62 -1.20 38.49
C TRP A 80 10.01 -0.74 37.16
N ARG A 81 9.27 0.36 37.22
CA ARG A 81 8.55 0.98 36.09
C ARG A 81 9.50 1.86 35.27
N GLY A 82 9.23 2.00 33.98
CA GLY A 82 9.86 3.01 33.13
C GLY A 82 9.12 3.14 31.79
N GLU A 83 8.70 4.35 31.45
CA GLU A 83 8.10 4.66 30.15
C GLU A 83 9.22 4.85 29.11
N GLY A 84 9.08 4.25 27.93
CA GLY A 84 10.07 4.34 26.85
C GLY A 84 9.40 4.22 25.48
N ALA A 85 9.49 5.27 24.67
CA ALA A 85 8.81 5.33 23.38
C ALA A 85 9.50 4.43 22.34
N TRP A 86 8.73 3.55 21.69
CA TRP A 86 9.21 2.77 20.55
C TRP A 86 9.57 3.70 19.37
N ARG A 87 10.86 3.86 19.11
CA ARG A 87 11.39 4.31 17.81
C ARG A 87 11.91 3.09 17.04
N GLY A 88 11.00 2.35 16.39
CA GLY A 88 11.41 1.35 15.42
C GLY A 88 12.13 2.02 14.24
N ARG A 89 13.38 1.63 13.98
CA ARG A 89 14.15 1.91 12.75
C ARG A 89 15.18 0.80 12.55
N GLY A 90 15.16 0.18 11.37
CA GLY A 90 15.62 -1.21 11.22
C GLY A 90 14.56 -2.16 11.81
N GLY A 91 14.35 -3.36 11.27
CA GLY A 91 15.13 -4.03 10.21
C GLY A 91 15.13 -5.52 10.51
N TRP A 92 13.92 -6.10 10.47
CA TRP A 92 13.42 -7.43 10.88
C TRP A 92 14.41 -8.62 10.92
N ALA A 93 14.28 -9.66 11.77
CA ALA A 93 13.58 -10.07 13.04
C ALA A 93 13.97 -11.60 13.36
N TRP A 94 13.85 -12.37 14.52
CA TRP A 94 14.85 -13.33 15.24
C TRP A 94 15.38 -14.83 15.06
N LEU A 95 14.67 -15.97 15.27
CA LEU A 95 15.19 -17.34 15.64
C LEU A 95 16.29 -18.12 14.79
N ALA A 96 16.19 -19.46 14.69
CA ALA A 96 16.86 -20.44 15.59
C ALA A 96 16.65 -21.89 15.08
N SER A 97 16.72 -22.93 15.95
CA SER A 97 15.72 -24.03 15.93
C SER A 97 15.82 -25.14 17.01
N ARG A 98 14.65 -25.42 17.65
CA ARG A 98 13.96 -26.74 17.81
C ARG A 98 14.65 -27.86 18.65
N LEU A 99 13.98 -28.90 19.17
CA LEU A 99 12.57 -29.38 19.06
C LEU A 99 12.10 -30.15 20.35
N CYS A 100 10.78 -30.36 20.47
CA CYS A 100 10.04 -31.22 21.43
C CYS A 100 10.08 -32.73 21.02
N PRO A 101 9.38 -33.74 21.63
CA PRO A 101 8.20 -33.75 22.55
C PRO A 101 8.38 -34.76 23.76
N PRO A 102 7.38 -35.35 24.49
CA PRO A 102 5.91 -35.31 24.34
C PRO A 102 4.96 -35.33 25.59
N THR A 103 3.68 -35.03 25.31
CA THR A 103 2.42 -35.52 25.98
C THR A 103 2.00 -35.03 27.39
N PRO A 104 0.68 -35.06 27.72
CA PRO A 104 0.06 -34.23 28.79
C PRO A 104 -0.25 -34.99 30.10
N PRO A 105 -0.80 -34.30 31.13
CA PRO A 105 -2.21 -34.59 31.48
C PRO A 105 -3.08 -33.44 32.07
N GLN A 106 -4.39 -33.55 31.81
CA GLN A 106 -5.57 -33.27 32.68
C GLN A 106 -5.95 -31.84 33.14
N LEU A 107 -7.27 -31.60 33.08
CA LEU A 107 -8.01 -30.44 33.62
C LEU A 107 -8.73 -30.78 34.94
N PRO A 108 -8.85 -29.85 35.90
CA PRO A 108 -9.84 -29.89 36.97
C PRO A 108 -11.17 -29.15 36.60
N PRO A 109 -12.31 -29.47 37.24
CA PRO A 109 -13.63 -28.95 36.88
C PRO A 109 -14.01 -27.60 37.54
N PRO A 110 -15.04 -26.89 37.05
CA PRO A 110 -15.54 -25.67 37.65
C PRO A 110 -16.47 -25.93 38.86
N PRO A 111 -16.45 -25.09 39.91
CA PRO A 111 -17.42 -25.13 41.00
C PRO A 111 -18.74 -24.44 40.59
N ALA A 112 -19.87 -24.96 41.07
CA ALA A 112 -21.21 -24.46 40.73
C ALA A 112 -21.91 -23.73 41.89
N ALA A 113 -22.73 -22.74 41.50
CA ALA A 113 -23.94 -22.22 42.16
C ALA A 113 -23.99 -22.00 43.70
N ARG A 114 -24.33 -20.76 44.07
CA ARG A 114 -25.34 -20.50 45.10
C ARG A 114 -26.34 -19.45 44.62
N THR A 115 -27.61 -19.67 44.97
CA THR A 115 -28.75 -18.73 44.89
C THR A 115 -28.82 -17.92 46.20
N GLU A 116 -29.65 -16.91 46.45
CA GLU A 116 -30.80 -16.24 45.77
C GLU A 116 -30.54 -14.69 45.83
N GLY A 117 -31.33 -13.75 45.32
CA GLY A 117 -32.71 -13.72 44.81
C GLY A 117 -33.13 -12.26 44.48
N ALA A 118 -34.40 -11.90 44.75
CA ALA A 118 -35.03 -10.59 44.52
C ALA A 118 -35.26 -10.17 43.04
N VAL A 119 -36.52 -10.24 42.61
CA VAL A 119 -37.01 -9.72 41.33
C VAL A 119 -37.27 -8.21 41.43
N SER A 120 -37.14 -7.47 40.33
CA SER A 120 -37.59 -6.08 40.20
C SER A 120 -38.16 -5.83 38.80
N PRO A 121 -39.10 -4.87 38.63
CA PRO A 121 -39.92 -4.76 37.43
C PRO A 121 -39.16 -4.25 36.20
N PRO A 122 -39.64 -4.54 34.98
CA PRO A 122 -39.01 -4.06 33.75
C PRO A 122 -39.12 -2.52 33.62
N PRO A 123 -38.10 -1.84 33.08
CA PRO A 123 -38.16 -0.41 32.84
C PRO A 123 -39.21 -0.05 31.79
N ALA A 124 -39.91 1.06 32.00
CA ALA A 124 -40.95 1.54 31.11
C ALA A 124 -40.40 2.04 29.75
N ARG A 125 -41.30 2.15 28.75
CA ARG A 125 -41.00 2.71 27.43
C ARG A 125 -40.45 4.15 27.56
N PRO A 126 -39.45 4.57 26.76
CA PRO A 126 -38.83 5.89 26.87
C PRO A 126 -39.71 7.00 26.28
N GLY A 127 -40.71 7.46 27.04
CA GLY A 127 -41.44 8.70 26.80
C GLY A 127 -40.94 9.83 27.70
N ALA A 128 -40.57 10.97 27.11
CA ALA A 128 -40.04 12.18 27.76
C ALA A 128 -38.74 12.00 28.59
N ARG A 129 -37.70 12.79 28.27
CA ARG A 129 -36.51 12.99 29.10
C ARG A 129 -36.31 14.48 29.36
N GLU A 130 -35.85 14.81 30.56
CA GLU A 130 -35.77 16.17 31.07
C GLU A 130 -34.74 17.05 30.35
N PRO A 131 -34.97 18.38 30.22
CA PRO A 131 -34.01 19.30 29.61
C PRO A 131 -32.63 19.32 30.31
N GLY A 132 -32.60 19.22 31.64
CA GLY A 132 -31.36 19.28 32.42
C GLY A 132 -30.37 18.13 32.18
N LEU A 133 -30.88 16.95 31.80
CA LEU A 133 -30.02 15.82 31.45
C LEU A 133 -29.44 15.94 30.03
N ARG A 134 -30.18 16.56 29.10
CA ARG A 134 -29.67 16.91 27.76
C ARG A 134 -28.58 17.98 27.85
N TRP A 135 -28.79 18.98 28.70
CA TRP A 135 -27.83 20.03 29.01
C TRP A 135 -26.45 19.47 29.40
N ALA A 136 -26.40 18.72 30.51
CA ALA A 136 -25.13 18.27 31.10
C ALA A 136 -24.35 17.35 30.14
N ARG A 137 -25.07 16.49 29.41
CA ARG A 137 -24.50 15.58 28.41
C ARG A 137 -23.90 16.32 27.20
N MET A 138 -24.54 17.41 26.77
CA MET A 138 -24.02 18.26 25.69
C MET A 138 -22.75 19.00 26.12
N SER A 139 -22.73 19.62 27.32
CA SER A 139 -21.52 20.29 27.84
C SER A 139 -20.32 19.34 27.89
N GLY A 140 -20.43 18.21 28.60
CA GLY A 140 -19.29 17.31 28.79
C GLY A 140 -18.75 16.72 27.49
N PHE A 141 -19.60 16.48 26.48
CA PHE A 141 -19.15 16.08 25.15
C PHE A 141 -18.39 17.21 24.43
N LEU A 142 -18.91 18.43 24.46
CA LEU A 142 -18.27 19.58 23.81
C LEU A 142 -16.90 19.88 24.45
N GLU A 143 -16.76 19.73 25.77
CA GLU A 143 -15.49 19.89 26.48
C GLU A 143 -14.50 18.74 26.22
N GLU A 144 -14.96 17.47 26.17
CA GLU A 144 -14.11 16.35 25.77
C GLU A 144 -13.51 16.61 24.39
N LEU A 145 -14.32 17.12 23.46
CA LEU A 145 -13.95 17.42 22.08
C LEU A 145 -13.04 18.67 21.96
N LEU A 146 -13.51 19.82 22.46
CA LEU A 146 -12.97 21.15 22.20
C LEU A 146 -12.07 21.69 23.33
N GLY A 147 -12.15 21.12 24.53
CA GLY A 147 -11.50 21.63 25.74
C GLY A 147 -12.40 22.61 26.49
N GLU A 148 -11.88 23.16 27.58
CA GLU A 148 -12.62 24.10 28.45
C GLU A 148 -12.77 25.50 27.79
N LYS A 149 -11.78 25.91 26.97
CA LYS A 149 -11.67 27.26 26.41
C LYS A 149 -11.45 27.27 24.90
N LEU A 150 -12.17 28.15 24.23
CA LEU A 150 -11.94 28.60 22.85
C LEU A 150 -11.50 30.07 22.85
N VAL A 151 -11.16 30.63 21.69
CA VAL A 151 -10.91 32.07 21.54
C VAL A 151 -11.80 32.74 20.48
N THR A 152 -12.09 34.03 20.65
CA THR A 152 -12.64 34.91 19.61
C THR A 152 -11.54 35.46 18.69
N GLY A 153 -11.92 36.11 17.58
CA GLY A 153 -10.99 36.91 16.76
C GLY A 153 -10.31 38.05 17.55
N GLY A 154 -10.97 38.58 18.58
CA GLY A 154 -10.37 39.55 19.53
C GLY A 154 -9.32 38.94 20.46
N GLY A 155 -9.18 37.61 20.48
CA GLY A 155 -8.30 36.89 21.41
C GLY A 155 -8.91 36.66 22.80
N GLU A 156 -10.20 36.95 22.99
CA GLU A 156 -10.91 36.73 24.25
C GLU A 156 -11.20 35.24 24.45
N GLU A 157 -11.04 34.72 25.67
CA GLU A 157 -11.35 33.32 25.96
C GLU A 157 -12.86 33.10 26.16
N VAL A 158 -13.42 32.14 25.44
CA VAL A 158 -14.83 31.73 25.50
C VAL A 158 -14.92 30.34 26.13
N ASP A 159 -15.70 30.22 27.20
CA ASP A 159 -15.92 28.97 27.90
C ASP A 159 -16.81 28.01 27.09
N VAL A 160 -16.45 26.73 27.00
CA VAL A 160 -17.19 25.76 26.18
C VAL A 160 -18.54 25.35 26.81
N HIS A 161 -18.72 25.44 28.13
CA HIS A 161 -20.06 25.37 28.73
C HIS A 161 -20.97 26.51 28.21
N SER A 162 -20.43 27.66 27.81
CA SER A 162 -21.24 28.76 27.24
C SER A 162 -21.79 28.44 25.84
N LEU A 163 -21.18 27.50 25.11
CA LEU A 163 -21.76 27.00 23.85
C LEU A 163 -23.01 26.16 24.12
N ALA A 164 -22.95 25.31 25.15
CA ALA A 164 -24.15 24.65 25.65
C ALA A 164 -25.20 25.67 26.13
N ALA A 165 -24.79 26.76 26.81
CA ALA A 165 -25.68 27.86 27.27
C ALA A 165 -26.48 28.51 26.14
N ARG A 166 -25.83 28.70 25.00
CA ARG A 166 -26.45 29.20 23.75
C ARG A 166 -27.33 28.16 23.05
N GLY A 167 -27.37 26.93 23.57
CA GLY A 167 -28.29 25.86 23.19
C GLY A 167 -28.01 25.31 21.80
N ILE A 168 -26.74 25.28 21.36
CA ILE A 168 -26.35 24.91 20.00
C ILE A 168 -26.85 23.52 19.59
N SER A 169 -27.26 23.39 18.33
CA SER A 169 -27.71 22.11 17.76
C SER A 169 -26.71 21.57 16.73
N LEU A 170 -25.93 22.43 16.08
CA LEU A 170 -24.96 22.05 15.07
C LEU A 170 -23.59 22.69 15.37
N LEU A 171 -22.53 21.91 15.24
CA LEU A 171 -21.14 22.34 15.41
C LEU A 171 -20.38 22.10 14.10
N GLY A 172 -19.88 23.18 13.49
CA GLY A 172 -18.96 23.12 12.36
C GLY A 172 -17.51 23.07 12.83
N LEU A 173 -16.74 22.07 12.44
CA LEU A 173 -15.28 22.04 12.59
C LEU A 173 -14.63 22.43 11.26
N TYR A 174 -14.04 23.63 11.23
CA TYR A 174 -13.31 24.14 10.06
C TYR A 174 -11.82 23.88 10.24
N PHE A 175 -11.26 22.97 9.44
CA PHE A 175 -9.83 22.65 9.41
C PHE A 175 -9.13 23.45 8.32
N GLY A 176 -8.08 24.21 8.67
CA GLY A 176 -7.37 25.07 7.71
C GLY A 176 -6.05 25.65 8.20
N CYS A 177 -5.47 26.52 7.37
CA CYS A 177 -4.16 27.16 7.54
C CYS A 177 -4.19 28.58 6.94
N SER A 178 -3.59 29.55 7.63
CA SER A 178 -3.48 30.95 7.19
C SER A 178 -2.76 31.12 5.85
N LEU A 179 -1.74 30.30 5.59
CA LEU A 179 -0.93 30.35 4.37
C LEU A 179 -1.59 29.68 3.16
N SER A 180 -2.82 29.16 3.30
CA SER A 180 -3.54 28.47 2.22
C SER A 180 -4.54 29.42 1.55
N ALA A 181 -4.24 29.84 0.31
CA ALA A 181 -5.16 30.66 -0.48
C ALA A 181 -6.57 30.04 -0.64
N PRO A 182 -6.73 28.71 -0.84
CA PRO A 182 -8.04 28.06 -0.75
C PRO A 182 -8.75 28.21 0.61
N CYS A 183 -8.01 28.23 1.74
CA CYS A 183 -8.61 28.51 3.05
C CYS A 183 -9.07 29.98 3.13
N ALA A 184 -8.28 30.93 2.66
CA ALA A 184 -8.68 32.34 2.62
C ALA A 184 -9.95 32.57 1.75
N GLN A 185 -10.02 31.92 0.58
CA GLN A 185 -11.19 31.96 -0.31
C GLN A 185 -12.43 31.35 0.35
N LEU A 186 -12.29 30.23 1.06
CA LEU A 186 -13.40 29.64 1.81
C LEU A 186 -13.84 30.52 2.98
N SER A 187 -12.91 31.08 3.75
CA SER A 187 -13.24 31.89 4.93
C SER A 187 -14.19 33.03 4.58
N ALA A 188 -14.03 33.68 3.42
CA ALA A 188 -14.93 34.74 2.95
C ALA A 188 -16.36 34.23 2.66
N SER A 189 -16.52 33.12 1.93
CA SER A 189 -17.86 32.59 1.61
C SER A 189 -18.53 31.95 2.83
N LEU A 190 -17.76 31.28 3.70
CA LEU A 190 -18.21 30.72 4.96
C LEU A 190 -18.66 31.82 5.94
N ALA A 191 -17.98 32.98 5.99
CA ALA A 191 -18.39 34.11 6.84
C ALA A 191 -19.76 34.66 6.44
N ALA A 192 -19.99 34.85 5.13
CA ALA A 192 -21.28 35.30 4.62
C ALA A 192 -22.42 34.30 4.92
N PHE A 193 -22.17 33.00 4.73
CA PHE A 193 -23.09 31.90 5.03
C PHE A 193 -23.43 31.81 6.54
N TYR A 194 -22.40 31.81 7.39
CA TYR A 194 -22.53 31.73 8.84
C TYR A 194 -23.26 32.96 9.43
N GLY A 195 -22.99 34.16 8.93
CA GLY A 195 -23.69 35.39 9.32
C GLY A 195 -25.19 35.36 8.97
N ARG A 196 -25.56 34.87 7.76
CA ARG A 196 -26.98 34.65 7.40
C ARG A 196 -27.67 33.68 8.36
N LEU A 197 -27.02 32.56 8.67
CA LEU A 197 -27.60 31.51 9.52
C LEU A 197 -27.80 31.95 10.99
N ARG A 198 -26.85 32.71 11.55
CA ARG A 198 -26.99 33.25 12.93
C ARG A 198 -28.01 34.38 13.05
N GLY A 199 -28.44 34.97 11.94
CA GLY A 199 -29.36 36.11 11.90
C GLY A 199 -28.67 37.47 11.99
N ASP A 200 -27.37 37.53 11.72
CA ASP A 200 -26.57 38.75 11.71
C ASP A 200 -26.57 39.45 10.33
N ALA A 201 -27.27 38.87 9.34
CA ALA A 201 -27.58 39.54 8.08
C ALA A 201 -28.56 40.69 8.31
N ALA A 202 -28.09 41.92 8.10
CA ALA A 202 -28.87 43.13 8.29
C ALA A 202 -30.19 43.10 7.49
N ALA A 203 -31.27 43.57 8.11
CA ALA A 203 -32.52 43.80 7.40
C ALA A 203 -32.28 44.80 6.26
N GLY A 204 -32.55 44.37 5.02
CA GLY A 204 -32.69 45.28 3.89
C GLY A 204 -33.82 46.28 4.14
N PRO A 205 -33.85 47.43 3.45
CA PRO A 205 -34.91 48.43 3.62
C PRO A 205 -36.28 47.76 3.38
N GLY A 206 -37.08 47.70 4.44
CA GLY A 206 -38.24 46.82 4.48
C GLY A 206 -39.36 47.21 3.50
N PRO A 207 -40.26 46.27 3.16
CA PRO A 207 -41.50 46.61 2.46
C PRO A 207 -42.32 47.61 3.31
N GLY A 208 -43.06 48.49 2.64
CA GLY A 208 -43.86 49.53 3.29
C GLY A 208 -44.94 48.99 4.23
N PRO A 209 -45.43 49.79 5.18
CA PRO A 209 -46.34 49.34 6.25
C PRO A 209 -47.71 48.91 5.69
N GLY A 210 -47.93 47.59 5.64
CA GLY A 210 -49.21 46.96 5.28
C GLY A 210 -49.37 45.61 6.00
N ALA A 211 -50.56 45.36 6.55
CA ALA A 211 -50.93 44.26 7.44
C ALA A 211 -50.39 42.85 7.06
N GLY A 212 -50.13 41.93 8.02
CA GLY A 212 -50.27 42.03 9.48
C GLY A 212 -50.27 40.64 10.15
N ALA A 213 -50.37 40.61 11.48
CA ALA A 213 -50.55 39.42 12.36
C ALA A 213 -49.48 38.30 12.31
N SER A 214 -48.68 38.23 13.37
CA SER A 214 -48.09 37.01 13.95
C SER A 214 -47.50 35.94 13.01
N ALA A 215 -46.24 36.12 12.62
CA ALA A 215 -45.29 35.02 12.57
C ALA A 215 -44.51 34.99 13.90
N GLU A 216 -44.24 33.80 14.46
CA GLU A 216 -43.24 33.68 15.54
C GLU A 216 -41.85 34.03 15.00
N PRO A 217 -40.92 34.53 15.83
CA PRO A 217 -39.56 34.80 15.38
C PRO A 217 -38.87 33.50 14.96
N GLU A 218 -38.59 33.38 13.65
CA GLU A 218 -37.87 32.27 13.02
C GLU A 218 -36.73 31.75 13.91
N PRO A 219 -36.67 30.44 14.20
CA PRO A 219 -35.79 29.92 15.24
C PRO A 219 -34.32 30.04 14.82
N ARG A 220 -33.65 31.11 15.31
CA ARG A 220 -32.22 31.41 15.14
C ARG A 220 -31.41 30.13 14.99
N ARG A 221 -30.92 29.87 13.78
CA ARG A 221 -30.38 28.54 13.41
C ARG A 221 -29.12 28.29 14.22
N ARG A 222 -29.19 27.30 15.12
CA ARG A 222 -28.25 27.17 16.25
C ARG A 222 -26.93 26.49 15.87
N LEU A 223 -26.25 27.06 14.90
CA LEU A 223 -24.91 26.70 14.45
C LEU A 223 -23.85 27.48 15.23
N GLU A 224 -22.78 26.78 15.64
CA GLU A 224 -21.49 27.39 15.98
C GLU A 224 -20.39 26.80 15.09
N ILE A 225 -19.35 27.57 14.78
CA ILE A 225 -18.16 27.09 14.06
C ILE A 225 -16.92 27.23 14.95
N VAL A 226 -16.05 26.23 14.88
CA VAL A 226 -14.74 26.24 15.55
C VAL A 226 -13.64 25.97 14.54
N PHE A 227 -12.70 26.91 14.43
CA PHE A 227 -11.52 26.80 13.59
C PHE A 227 -10.44 25.94 14.26
N VAL A 228 -10.06 24.87 13.57
CA VAL A 228 -8.98 23.94 13.90
C VAL A 228 -7.81 24.28 12.96
N SER A 229 -6.76 24.87 13.52
CA SER A 229 -5.63 25.42 12.76
C SER A 229 -4.44 24.44 12.68
N SER A 230 -3.81 24.35 11.50
CA SER A 230 -2.53 23.65 11.28
C SER A 230 -1.32 24.59 11.23
N ASP A 231 -1.47 25.85 11.63
CA ASP A 231 -0.45 26.89 11.54
C ASP A 231 0.74 26.59 12.48
N GLN A 232 1.95 26.93 12.02
CA GLN A 232 3.19 26.71 12.77
C GLN A 232 3.76 27.97 13.42
N ASP A 233 3.27 29.14 13.03
CA ASP A 233 3.54 30.42 13.68
C ASP A 233 2.29 30.96 14.40
N GLN A 234 2.50 31.61 15.55
CA GLN A 234 1.41 32.16 16.36
C GLN A 234 0.86 33.47 15.80
N ARG A 235 1.68 34.31 15.17
CA ARG A 235 1.22 35.61 14.63
C ARG A 235 0.38 35.38 13.38
N GLN A 236 0.85 34.57 12.45
CA GLN A 236 0.09 34.16 11.25
C GLN A 236 -1.28 33.56 11.61
N TRP A 237 -1.33 32.70 12.63
CA TRP A 237 -2.59 32.18 13.19
C TRP A 237 -3.48 33.29 13.76
N GLN A 238 -2.92 34.19 14.57
CA GLN A 238 -3.67 35.25 15.24
C GLN A 238 -4.19 36.31 14.26
N ASP A 239 -3.40 36.68 13.25
CA ASP A 239 -3.81 37.54 12.14
C ASP A 239 -4.96 36.92 11.34
N PHE A 240 -4.89 35.61 11.04
CA PHE A 240 -5.93 34.92 10.29
C PHE A 240 -7.22 34.67 11.09
N VAL A 241 -7.11 34.46 12.41
CA VAL A 241 -8.26 34.28 13.31
C VAL A 241 -8.95 35.60 13.66
N ARG A 242 -8.22 36.72 13.72
CA ARG A 242 -8.78 38.06 13.99
C ARG A 242 -9.94 38.39 13.05
N ASP A 243 -9.79 38.05 11.78
CA ASP A 243 -10.70 38.45 10.71
C ASP A 243 -11.85 37.42 10.51
N MET A 244 -12.03 36.47 11.44
CA MET A 244 -13.09 35.44 11.43
C MET A 244 -14.26 35.76 12.40
N PRO A 245 -15.53 35.52 12.00
CA PRO A 245 -16.70 35.75 12.85
C PRO A 245 -17.04 34.59 13.82
N TRP A 246 -16.24 33.52 13.82
CA TRP A 246 -16.44 32.30 14.60
C TRP A 246 -15.28 32.05 15.56
N LEU A 247 -15.41 31.03 16.42
CA LEU A 247 -14.42 30.72 17.44
C LEU A 247 -13.24 29.91 16.88
N ALA A 248 -12.10 29.91 17.56
CA ALA A 248 -10.96 29.06 17.23
C ALA A 248 -10.45 28.27 18.44
N LEU A 249 -9.84 27.11 18.18
CA LEU A 249 -9.07 26.39 19.20
C LEU A 249 -7.77 27.15 19.53
N PRO A 250 -7.45 27.39 20.82
CA PRO A 250 -6.27 28.16 21.22
C PRO A 250 -4.99 27.70 20.53
N TYR A 251 -4.07 28.61 20.18
CA TYR A 251 -2.84 28.25 19.46
C TYR A 251 -2.05 27.11 20.13
N LYS A 252 -2.00 27.14 21.47
CA LYS A 252 -1.28 26.19 22.33
C LYS A 252 -1.86 24.75 22.32
N GLU A 253 -3.13 24.56 21.94
CA GLU A 253 -3.83 23.26 21.95
C GLU A 253 -3.41 22.31 20.81
N LYS A 254 -2.12 22.23 20.49
CA LYS A 254 -1.57 21.48 19.35
C LYS A 254 -1.94 19.99 19.39
N HIS A 255 -1.93 19.37 20.58
CA HIS A 255 -2.28 17.95 20.73
C HIS A 255 -3.78 17.70 20.51
N ARG A 256 -4.66 18.61 20.94
CA ARG A 256 -6.12 18.52 20.71
C ARG A 256 -6.46 18.74 19.24
N LYS A 257 -5.84 19.73 18.60
CA LYS A 257 -5.95 19.95 17.15
C LYS A 257 -5.57 18.68 16.37
N LEU A 258 -4.43 18.07 16.68
CA LEU A 258 -4.00 16.80 16.07
C LEU A 258 -4.98 15.64 16.34
N LYS A 259 -5.51 15.52 17.57
CA LYS A 259 -6.56 14.53 17.91
C LYS A 259 -7.82 14.71 17.06
N LEU A 260 -8.25 15.94 16.80
CA LEU A 260 -9.42 16.22 15.97
C LEU A 260 -9.16 15.92 14.49
N TRP A 261 -7.98 16.30 13.97
CA TRP A 261 -7.52 15.94 12.63
C TRP A 261 -7.61 14.42 12.40
N ASN A 262 -7.10 13.64 13.36
CA ASN A 262 -7.11 12.19 13.30
C ASN A 262 -8.51 11.59 13.52
N LYS A 263 -9.28 12.07 14.51
CA LYS A 263 -10.65 11.57 14.81
C LYS A 263 -11.58 11.68 13.60
N TYR A 264 -11.47 12.76 12.84
CA TYR A 264 -12.33 13.01 11.69
C TYR A 264 -11.69 12.66 10.34
N ARG A 265 -10.49 12.06 10.35
CA ARG A 265 -9.77 11.56 9.15
C ARG A 265 -9.53 12.67 8.10
N ILE A 266 -9.13 13.85 8.56
CA ILE A 266 -8.91 15.04 7.71
C ILE A 266 -7.58 14.92 6.95
N SER A 267 -7.64 14.67 5.64
CA SER A 267 -6.47 14.57 4.77
C SER A 267 -6.12 15.88 4.04
N ASN A 268 -7.10 16.74 3.77
CA ASN A 268 -6.97 17.95 2.96
C ASN A 268 -7.40 19.21 3.71
N ILE A 269 -6.91 20.38 3.28
CA ILE A 269 -7.38 21.70 3.74
C ILE A 269 -7.67 22.64 2.55
N PRO A 270 -8.72 23.48 2.63
CA PRO A 270 -9.69 23.55 3.74
C PRO A 270 -10.63 22.34 3.78
N SER A 271 -11.03 21.95 4.98
CA SER A 271 -12.11 20.96 5.21
C SER A 271 -13.10 21.51 6.22
N LEU A 272 -14.40 21.29 5.98
CA LEU A 272 -15.47 21.65 6.91
C LEU A 272 -16.34 20.43 7.19
N ILE A 273 -16.52 20.10 8.47
CA ILE A 273 -17.40 19.01 8.92
C ILE A 273 -18.48 19.59 9.84
N PHE A 274 -19.73 19.18 9.65
CA PHE A 274 -20.81 19.46 10.58
C PHE A 274 -21.09 18.25 11.47
N LEU A 275 -21.29 18.51 12.76
CA LEU A 275 -21.62 17.55 13.81
C LEU A 275 -22.92 17.96 14.51
N ASP A 276 -23.76 17.01 14.92
CA ASP A 276 -24.85 17.29 15.86
C ASP A 276 -24.24 17.58 17.24
N ALA A 277 -24.53 18.75 17.81
CA ALA A 277 -23.87 19.22 19.02
C ALA A 277 -24.36 18.51 20.31
N THR A 278 -25.51 17.82 20.28
CA THR A 278 -26.04 17.07 21.43
C THR A 278 -25.46 15.66 21.53
N SER A 279 -25.11 15.03 20.40
CA SER A 279 -24.71 13.62 20.30
C SER A 279 -23.30 13.39 19.77
N GLY A 280 -22.69 14.39 19.12
CA GLY A 280 -21.38 14.28 18.49
C GLY A 280 -21.36 13.55 17.15
N LYS A 281 -22.51 13.05 16.67
CA LYS A 281 -22.62 12.35 15.38
C LYS A 281 -22.23 13.27 14.23
N VAL A 282 -21.49 12.73 13.27
CA VAL A 282 -21.17 13.44 12.03
C VAL A 282 -22.44 13.62 11.21
N VAL A 283 -22.82 14.87 10.99
CA VAL A 283 -23.97 15.29 10.19
C VAL A 283 -23.60 15.40 8.71
N CYS A 284 -22.47 16.03 8.41
CA CYS A 284 -21.94 16.08 7.04
C CYS A 284 -20.41 16.10 7.04
N ARG A 285 -19.79 15.19 6.28
CA ARG A 285 -18.32 15.11 6.12
C ARG A 285 -17.72 16.14 5.17
N ASN A 286 -18.53 16.79 4.33
CA ASN A 286 -18.09 17.85 3.44
C ASN A 286 -19.11 19.00 3.44
N GLY A 287 -19.00 19.86 4.45
CA GLY A 287 -19.80 21.07 4.58
C GLY A 287 -19.58 22.10 3.46
N LEU A 288 -18.55 21.95 2.62
CA LEU A 288 -18.34 22.83 1.46
C LEU A 288 -19.44 22.62 0.42
N LEU A 289 -19.94 21.39 0.28
CA LEU A 289 -21.11 21.08 -0.56
C LEU A 289 -22.38 21.73 -0.01
N VAL A 290 -22.52 21.85 1.32
CA VAL A 290 -23.67 22.53 1.95
C VAL A 290 -23.66 24.03 1.62
N ILE A 291 -22.52 24.71 1.78
CA ILE A 291 -22.38 26.15 1.47
C ILE A 291 -22.69 26.43 -0.01
N ARG A 292 -22.31 25.52 -0.91
CA ARG A 292 -22.49 25.65 -2.36
C ARG A 292 -23.93 25.33 -2.81
N ASP A 293 -24.50 24.25 -2.30
CA ASP A 293 -25.77 23.70 -2.79
C ASP A 293 -27.00 24.24 -2.05
N ASP A 294 -26.82 24.71 -0.81
CA ASP A 294 -27.86 25.34 0.00
C ASP A 294 -27.33 26.62 0.69
N PRO A 295 -26.94 27.66 -0.09
CA PRO A 295 -26.32 28.87 0.43
C PRO A 295 -27.24 29.68 1.38
N GLU A 296 -28.54 29.45 1.33
CA GLU A 296 -29.54 30.11 2.19
C GLU A 296 -30.03 29.23 3.35
N GLY A 297 -29.51 28.00 3.47
CA GLY A 297 -29.81 27.07 4.56
C GLY A 297 -31.27 26.61 4.61
N LEU A 298 -31.95 26.51 3.46
CA LEU A 298 -33.34 26.08 3.37
C LEU A 298 -33.54 24.61 3.76
N GLU A 299 -32.50 23.78 3.66
CA GLU A 299 -32.48 22.41 4.19
C GLU A 299 -31.91 22.32 5.63
N PHE A 300 -31.72 23.45 6.34
CA PHE A 300 -31.24 23.43 7.72
C PHE A 300 -32.30 22.88 8.70
N PRO A 301 -31.93 22.00 9.66
CA PRO A 301 -30.61 21.42 9.86
C PRO A 301 -30.35 20.27 8.88
N TRP A 302 -29.17 20.28 8.24
CA TRP A 302 -28.75 19.29 7.23
C TRP A 302 -28.39 17.91 7.81
N GLY A 303 -29.12 17.48 8.85
CA GLY A 303 -28.95 16.20 9.54
C GLY A 303 -28.99 15.01 8.57
N PRO A 304 -28.44 13.84 8.98
CA PRO A 304 -28.49 12.63 8.18
C PRO A 304 -29.94 12.13 8.06
N LYS A 305 -30.65 12.63 7.06
CA LYS A 305 -31.96 12.13 6.61
C LYS A 305 -31.77 10.66 6.18
N PRO A 306 -32.63 9.72 6.60
CA PRO A 306 -32.54 8.33 6.17
C PRO A 306 -32.57 8.22 4.63
N PHE A 307 -31.83 7.26 4.06
CA PHE A 307 -31.77 7.09 2.60
C PHE A 307 -33.16 7.07 1.95
N ARG A 308 -34.12 6.39 2.58
CA ARG A 308 -35.54 6.29 2.18
C ARG A 308 -36.24 7.65 2.02
N GLU A 309 -35.90 8.64 2.85
CA GLU A 309 -36.41 10.02 2.74
C GLU A 309 -35.71 10.76 1.59
N VAL A 310 -34.39 10.59 1.47
CA VAL A 310 -33.58 11.30 0.47
C VAL A 310 -33.84 10.81 -0.96
N ILE A 311 -34.15 9.53 -1.16
CA ILE A 311 -34.46 8.96 -2.47
C ILE A 311 -35.93 9.16 -2.91
N ALA A 312 -36.81 9.60 -2.00
CA ALA A 312 -38.25 9.56 -2.14
C ALA A 312 -38.81 10.17 -3.45
N GLY A 313 -39.77 9.48 -4.06
CA GLY A 313 -40.47 9.92 -5.28
C GLY A 313 -40.03 9.15 -6.54
N PRO A 314 -40.38 9.64 -7.74
CA PRO A 314 -40.19 8.91 -8.99
C PRO A 314 -38.72 8.73 -9.35
N LEU A 315 -38.43 7.55 -9.92
CA LEU A 315 -37.17 7.11 -10.51
C LEU A 315 -37.43 6.69 -11.96
N LEU A 316 -36.42 6.73 -12.83
CA LEU A 316 -36.54 6.41 -14.26
C LEU A 316 -35.88 5.06 -14.57
N ARG A 317 -36.42 4.32 -15.56
CA ARG A 317 -35.71 3.27 -16.31
C ARG A 317 -35.27 3.81 -17.67
N SER A 318 -34.24 3.21 -18.25
CA SER A 318 -33.67 3.56 -19.56
C SER A 318 -34.66 3.40 -20.74
N ASN A 319 -35.73 2.61 -20.56
CA ASN A 319 -36.84 2.50 -21.51
C ASN A 319 -37.92 3.61 -21.37
N GLY A 320 -37.69 4.63 -20.54
CA GLY A 320 -38.62 5.75 -20.31
C GLY A 320 -39.76 5.47 -19.32
N GLN A 321 -39.87 4.25 -18.77
CA GLN A 321 -40.81 3.98 -17.67
C GLN A 321 -40.34 4.67 -16.38
N SER A 322 -41.27 5.10 -15.54
CA SER A 322 -40.98 5.58 -14.19
C SER A 322 -41.55 4.63 -13.14
N LEU A 323 -40.83 4.47 -12.02
CA LEU A 323 -41.23 3.69 -10.85
C LEU A 323 -41.04 4.54 -9.60
N GLU A 324 -41.94 4.41 -8.63
CA GLU A 324 -41.77 5.05 -7.33
C GLU A 324 -40.65 4.41 -6.50
N SER A 325 -40.00 5.19 -5.65
CA SER A 325 -38.90 4.75 -4.78
C SER A 325 -39.29 3.62 -3.81
N SER A 326 -40.59 3.40 -3.56
CA SER A 326 -41.11 2.25 -2.80
C SER A 326 -40.83 0.90 -3.48
N SER A 327 -40.55 0.87 -4.79
CA SER A 327 -40.11 -0.33 -5.49
C SER A 327 -38.75 -0.89 -5.02
N LEU A 328 -38.00 -0.11 -4.21
CA LEU A 328 -36.75 -0.53 -3.59
C LEU A 328 -36.94 -1.29 -2.27
N GLU A 329 -38.16 -1.33 -1.70
CA GLU A 329 -38.36 -1.91 -0.37
C GLU A 329 -38.03 -3.41 -0.33
N GLY A 330 -37.23 -3.80 0.68
CA GLY A 330 -36.77 -5.18 0.82
C GLY A 330 -35.67 -5.58 -0.17
N SER A 331 -35.07 -4.64 -0.89
CA SER A 331 -33.93 -4.86 -1.80
C SER A 331 -32.67 -4.18 -1.30
N HIS A 332 -31.51 -4.78 -1.56
CA HIS A 332 -30.23 -4.09 -1.49
C HIS A 332 -30.17 -3.03 -2.59
N VAL A 333 -29.54 -1.88 -2.31
CA VAL A 333 -29.50 -0.76 -3.25
C VAL A 333 -28.07 -0.30 -3.52
N GLY A 334 -27.67 -0.30 -4.80
CA GLY A 334 -26.40 0.28 -5.24
C GLY A 334 -26.58 1.72 -5.69
N VAL A 335 -26.13 2.71 -4.92
CA VAL A 335 -26.15 4.12 -5.33
C VAL A 335 -24.87 4.43 -6.13
N TYR A 336 -25.02 4.57 -7.44
CA TYR A 336 -23.93 4.68 -8.41
C TYR A 336 -23.76 6.13 -8.90
N PHE A 337 -22.69 6.78 -8.47
CA PHE A 337 -22.31 8.13 -8.88
C PHE A 337 -21.35 8.06 -10.08
N SER A 338 -21.79 8.57 -11.24
CA SER A 338 -21.08 8.39 -12.51
C SER A 338 -21.40 9.49 -13.53
N ALA A 339 -20.65 9.55 -14.64
CA ALA A 339 -20.94 10.45 -15.76
C ALA A 339 -20.32 9.97 -17.09
N HIS A 340 -20.99 10.25 -18.21
CA HIS A 340 -20.60 9.85 -19.56
C HIS A 340 -19.21 10.38 -19.96
N TRP A 341 -18.94 11.65 -19.62
CA TRP A 341 -17.71 12.35 -19.99
C TRP A 341 -16.46 11.76 -19.32
N CYS A 342 -16.60 10.98 -18.24
CA CYS A 342 -15.49 10.45 -17.45
C CYS A 342 -15.05 9.06 -17.97
N PRO A 343 -13.80 8.88 -18.45
CA PRO A 343 -13.34 7.58 -18.98
C PRO A 343 -13.45 6.38 -18.01
N PRO A 344 -12.97 6.44 -16.74
CA PRO A 344 -13.10 5.30 -15.83
C PRO A 344 -14.55 5.01 -15.41
N CYS A 345 -15.46 5.98 -15.52
CA CYS A 345 -16.89 5.75 -15.33
C CYS A 345 -17.43 4.74 -16.35
N ARG A 346 -17.20 5.00 -17.65
CA ARG A 346 -17.63 4.13 -18.75
C ARG A 346 -17.04 2.72 -18.65
N SER A 347 -15.78 2.59 -18.23
CA SER A 347 -15.15 1.29 -17.99
C SER A 347 -15.85 0.50 -16.88
N LEU A 348 -16.10 1.13 -15.72
CA LEU A 348 -16.77 0.46 -14.60
C LEU A 348 -18.23 0.10 -14.92
N THR A 349 -18.94 0.91 -15.70
CA THR A 349 -20.34 0.62 -16.07
C THR A 349 -20.49 -0.75 -16.73
N ARG A 350 -19.56 -1.13 -17.62
CA ARG A 350 -19.61 -2.41 -18.33
C ARG A 350 -19.55 -3.60 -17.37
N VAL A 351 -18.55 -3.61 -16.48
CA VAL A 351 -18.40 -4.63 -15.43
C VAL A 351 -19.64 -4.63 -14.52
N LEU A 352 -20.10 -3.45 -14.08
CA LEU A 352 -21.24 -3.32 -13.18
C LEU A 352 -22.56 -3.82 -13.81
N VAL A 353 -22.75 -3.71 -15.13
CA VAL A 353 -23.90 -4.29 -15.85
C VAL A 353 -23.87 -5.82 -15.79
N GLU A 354 -22.71 -6.43 -15.96
CA GLU A 354 -22.54 -7.89 -15.85
C GLU A 354 -22.73 -8.37 -14.41
N SER A 355 -22.13 -7.71 -13.43
CA SER A 355 -22.33 -7.99 -11.99
C SER A 355 -23.80 -7.88 -11.58
N TYR A 356 -24.46 -6.77 -11.94
CA TYR A 356 -25.89 -6.54 -11.66
C TYR A 356 -26.77 -7.64 -12.25
N ARG A 357 -26.44 -8.12 -13.47
CA ARG A 357 -27.12 -9.26 -14.08
C ARG A 357 -26.89 -10.54 -13.27
N LYS A 358 -25.63 -10.93 -13.01
CA LYS A 358 -25.27 -12.14 -12.24
C LYS A 358 -26.01 -12.19 -10.89
N ILE A 359 -26.01 -11.08 -10.15
CA ILE A 359 -26.66 -10.96 -8.83
C ILE A 359 -28.18 -11.22 -8.92
N LYS A 360 -28.86 -10.65 -9.92
CA LYS A 360 -30.32 -10.81 -10.08
C LYS A 360 -30.70 -12.17 -10.67
N GLU A 361 -29.85 -12.78 -11.50
CA GLU A 361 -30.01 -14.17 -11.96
C GLU A 361 -29.80 -15.18 -10.82
N ALA A 362 -28.93 -14.88 -9.85
CA ALA A 362 -28.82 -15.62 -8.58
C ALA A 362 -30.00 -15.39 -7.60
N GLY A 363 -31.07 -14.72 -8.04
CA GLY A 363 -32.30 -14.50 -7.27
C GLY A 363 -32.20 -13.42 -6.19
N GLN A 364 -31.10 -12.69 -6.09
CA GLN A 364 -30.92 -11.65 -5.08
C GLN A 364 -31.76 -10.41 -5.40
N LYS A 365 -32.41 -9.86 -4.37
CA LYS A 365 -33.10 -8.56 -4.46
C LYS A 365 -32.06 -7.44 -4.46
N PHE A 366 -31.66 -7.02 -5.65
CA PHE A 366 -30.72 -5.92 -5.88
C PHE A 366 -31.27 -4.95 -6.95
N GLU A 367 -31.14 -3.66 -6.72
CA GLU A 367 -31.42 -2.61 -7.71
C GLU A 367 -30.37 -1.50 -7.62
N ILE A 368 -30.02 -0.89 -8.75
CA ILE A 368 -29.03 0.19 -8.81
C ILE A 368 -29.72 1.52 -9.11
N ILE A 369 -29.32 2.57 -8.39
CA ILE A 369 -29.73 3.96 -8.60
C ILE A 369 -28.55 4.73 -9.18
N PHE A 370 -28.62 5.04 -10.48
CA PHE A 370 -27.70 5.97 -11.12
C PHE A 370 -27.99 7.41 -10.67
N VAL A 371 -26.95 8.06 -10.14
CA VAL A 371 -26.93 9.49 -9.79
C VAL A 371 -25.94 10.18 -10.73
N SER A 372 -26.46 10.82 -11.77
CA SER A 372 -25.64 11.42 -12.81
C SER A 372 -24.93 12.71 -12.36
N ALA A 373 -23.64 12.78 -12.70
CA ALA A 373 -22.79 13.97 -12.68
C ALA A 373 -22.46 14.46 -14.11
N ASP A 374 -23.35 14.18 -15.07
CA ASP A 374 -23.29 14.74 -16.43
C ASP A 374 -23.62 16.23 -16.46
N ARG A 375 -23.21 16.90 -17.54
CA ARG A 375 -23.34 18.35 -17.73
C ARG A 375 -24.48 18.76 -18.67
N SER A 376 -25.15 17.80 -19.29
CA SER A 376 -26.36 18.00 -20.07
C SER A 376 -27.29 16.79 -19.97
N GLU A 377 -28.58 17.03 -20.14
CA GLU A 377 -29.60 15.97 -20.12
C GLU A 377 -29.39 14.96 -21.26
N ASP A 378 -28.86 15.38 -22.39
CA ASP A 378 -28.56 14.48 -23.53
C ASP A 378 -27.36 13.58 -23.24
N SER A 379 -26.32 14.08 -22.56
CA SER A 379 -25.21 13.24 -22.09
C SER A 379 -25.70 12.18 -21.10
N PHE A 380 -26.60 12.57 -20.20
CA PHE A 380 -27.28 11.66 -19.29
C PHE A 380 -28.10 10.60 -20.04
N LYS A 381 -28.99 11.00 -20.97
CA LYS A 381 -29.83 10.09 -21.77
C LYS A 381 -29.00 9.09 -22.56
N GLN A 382 -27.96 9.55 -23.25
CA GLN A 382 -27.07 8.68 -24.03
C GLN A 382 -26.46 7.58 -23.14
N TYR A 383 -25.83 7.97 -22.04
CA TYR A 383 -25.11 7.04 -21.17
C TYR A 383 -26.04 6.18 -20.31
N PHE A 384 -27.19 6.70 -19.88
CA PHE A 384 -28.20 5.93 -19.18
C PHE A 384 -28.88 4.89 -20.09
N SER A 385 -28.89 5.07 -21.41
CA SER A 385 -29.40 4.06 -22.35
C SER A 385 -28.57 2.75 -22.35
N GLU A 386 -27.31 2.80 -21.89
CA GLU A 386 -26.45 1.62 -21.71
C GLU A 386 -26.75 0.85 -20.41
N MET A 387 -27.68 1.34 -19.56
CA MET A 387 -27.89 0.84 -18.19
C MET A 387 -29.23 0.09 -18.01
N PRO A 388 -29.25 -1.10 -17.36
CA PRO A 388 -30.45 -1.91 -17.13
C PRO A 388 -31.20 -1.59 -15.81
N TRP A 389 -30.73 -0.60 -15.06
CA TRP A 389 -31.19 -0.26 -13.70
C TRP A 389 -31.95 1.07 -13.67
N LEU A 390 -32.15 1.65 -12.47
CA LEU A 390 -32.88 2.89 -12.27
C LEU A 390 -31.96 4.13 -12.23
N ALA A 391 -32.52 5.31 -12.48
CA ALA A 391 -31.85 6.59 -12.28
C ALA A 391 -32.72 7.59 -11.51
N VAL A 392 -32.08 8.49 -10.76
CA VAL A 392 -32.73 9.74 -10.34
C VAL A 392 -32.92 10.63 -11.58
N PRO A 393 -34.09 11.26 -11.79
CA PRO A 393 -34.29 12.17 -12.91
C PRO A 393 -33.20 13.25 -12.98
N TYR A 394 -32.64 13.50 -14.18
CA TYR A 394 -31.60 14.51 -14.37
C TYR A 394 -32.07 15.91 -13.92
N THR A 395 -33.33 16.24 -14.17
CA THR A 395 -33.99 17.47 -13.74
C THR A 395 -34.17 17.60 -12.23
N ASP A 396 -34.13 16.51 -11.46
CA ASP A 396 -34.15 16.55 -9.99
C ASP A 396 -32.73 16.73 -9.44
N GLU A 397 -32.13 17.87 -9.78
CA GLU A 397 -30.81 18.27 -9.31
C GLU A 397 -30.74 18.30 -7.78
N ALA A 398 -31.81 18.73 -7.11
CA ALA A 398 -31.89 18.78 -5.66
C ALA A 398 -31.75 17.39 -5.02
N ARG A 399 -32.39 16.34 -5.57
CA ARG A 399 -32.24 14.96 -5.06
C ARG A 399 -30.87 14.37 -5.39
N ARG A 400 -30.34 14.61 -6.61
CA ARG A 400 -28.97 14.20 -6.98
C ARG A 400 -27.92 14.84 -6.05
N SER A 401 -28.10 16.12 -5.76
CA SER A 401 -27.27 16.94 -4.86
C SER A 401 -27.36 16.49 -3.39
N ARG A 402 -28.57 16.21 -2.87
CA ARG A 402 -28.75 15.61 -1.53
C ARG A 402 -28.07 14.23 -1.40
N LEU A 403 -28.21 13.35 -2.39
CA LEU A 403 -27.53 12.04 -2.38
C LEU A 403 -26.00 12.18 -2.37
N ASN A 404 -25.47 13.15 -3.12
CA ASN A 404 -24.04 13.47 -3.12
C ASN A 404 -23.59 13.96 -1.71
N ARG A 405 -24.32 14.89 -1.08
CA ARG A 405 -24.06 15.35 0.29
C ARG A 405 -24.15 14.22 1.34
N LEU A 406 -25.17 13.38 1.27
CA LEU A 406 -25.43 12.29 2.23
C LEU A 406 -24.26 11.31 2.31
N TYR A 407 -23.70 10.91 1.16
CA TYR A 407 -22.56 10.00 1.12
C TYR A 407 -21.20 10.72 1.10
N GLY A 408 -21.16 12.03 0.85
CA GLY A 408 -19.95 12.86 0.85
C GLY A 408 -19.05 12.60 -0.36
N ILE A 409 -19.63 12.43 -1.55
CA ILE A 409 -18.91 11.96 -2.74
C ILE A 409 -17.89 12.99 -3.24
N GLN A 410 -16.61 12.60 -3.32
CA GLN A 410 -15.51 13.49 -3.74
C GLN A 410 -15.06 13.29 -5.20
N GLY A 411 -15.53 12.23 -5.88
CA GLY A 411 -15.14 11.91 -7.25
C GLY A 411 -16.04 10.83 -7.86
N ILE A 412 -15.78 10.48 -9.11
CA ILE A 412 -16.51 9.46 -9.86
C ILE A 412 -15.54 8.57 -10.67
N PRO A 413 -15.84 7.29 -10.92
CA PRO A 413 -17.03 6.58 -10.45
C PRO A 413 -16.93 6.16 -8.97
N THR A 414 -18.07 6.20 -8.27
CA THR A 414 -18.23 5.67 -6.91
C THR A 414 -19.54 4.88 -6.83
N LEU A 415 -19.50 3.72 -6.17
CA LEU A 415 -20.66 2.86 -5.92
C LEU A 415 -20.75 2.61 -4.41
N ILE A 416 -21.84 3.10 -3.80
CA ILE A 416 -22.19 2.82 -2.40
C ILE A 416 -23.23 1.70 -2.41
N VAL A 417 -23.07 0.67 -1.59
CA VAL A 417 -24.03 -0.44 -1.47
C VAL A 417 -24.74 -0.34 -0.13
N LEU A 418 -26.06 -0.46 -0.16
CA LEU A 418 -26.95 -0.32 1.00
C LEU A 418 -27.71 -1.61 1.29
N ASP A 419 -28.07 -1.81 2.55
CA ASP A 419 -28.96 -2.87 3.00
C ASP A 419 -30.45 -2.55 2.71
N PRO A 420 -31.38 -3.51 2.88
CA PRO A 420 -32.82 -3.27 2.68
C PRO A 420 -33.47 -2.26 3.64
N GLN A 421 -32.78 -1.84 4.69
CA GLN A 421 -33.21 -0.80 5.62
C GLN A 421 -32.82 0.58 5.07
N GLY A 422 -31.69 0.68 4.39
CA GLY A 422 -31.11 1.88 3.78
C GLY A 422 -29.76 2.29 4.38
N GLU A 423 -29.18 1.47 5.25
CA GLU A 423 -27.89 1.69 5.88
C GLU A 423 -26.74 1.26 4.96
N VAL A 424 -25.58 1.91 5.10
CA VAL A 424 -24.43 1.62 4.25
C VAL A 424 -23.79 0.29 4.62
N ILE A 425 -23.78 -0.64 3.67
CA ILE A 425 -22.97 -1.86 3.72
C ILE A 425 -21.52 -1.50 3.40
N THR A 426 -21.24 -1.09 2.16
CA THR A 426 -19.87 -0.72 1.74
C THR A 426 -19.86 0.57 0.92
N ARG A 427 -18.79 1.36 1.12
CA ARG A 427 -18.46 2.56 0.33
C ARG A 427 -17.52 2.24 -0.83
N GLN A 428 -16.95 1.04 -0.83
CA GLN A 428 -15.92 0.57 -1.77
C GLN A 428 -16.51 -0.32 -2.87
N GLY A 429 -17.82 -0.26 -3.14
CA GLY A 429 -18.49 -1.18 -4.08
C GLY A 429 -17.89 -1.19 -5.49
N ARG A 430 -17.15 -0.15 -5.89
CA ARG A 430 -16.32 -0.14 -7.10
C ARG A 430 -15.19 -1.18 -7.05
N VAL A 431 -14.48 -1.29 -5.93
CA VAL A 431 -13.37 -2.23 -5.72
C VAL A 431 -13.92 -3.65 -5.63
N GLU A 432 -14.98 -3.85 -4.83
CA GLU A 432 -15.65 -5.15 -4.70
C GLU A 432 -16.10 -5.70 -6.06
N VAL A 433 -16.78 -4.88 -6.88
CA VAL A 433 -17.23 -5.25 -8.24
C VAL A 433 -16.08 -5.56 -9.22
N LEU A 434 -14.89 -5.00 -9.01
CA LEU A 434 -13.72 -5.28 -9.84
C LEU A 434 -12.91 -6.50 -9.36
N ASN A 435 -13.06 -6.89 -8.09
CA ASN A 435 -12.36 -8.03 -7.49
C ASN A 435 -13.21 -9.32 -7.46
N ASP A 436 -14.55 -9.21 -7.43
CA ASP A 436 -15.50 -10.32 -7.32
C ASP A 436 -16.31 -10.46 -8.61
N GLU A 437 -15.65 -10.90 -9.68
CA GLU A 437 -16.26 -11.05 -11.01
C GLU A 437 -17.52 -11.93 -10.99
N ASP A 438 -17.55 -12.95 -10.13
CA ASP A 438 -18.70 -13.86 -9.95
C ASP A 438 -19.76 -13.36 -8.96
N CYS A 439 -19.52 -12.24 -8.28
CA CYS A 439 -20.42 -11.62 -7.30
C CYS A 439 -20.76 -12.55 -6.11
N ARG A 440 -19.84 -13.45 -5.73
CA ARG A 440 -20.04 -14.44 -4.65
C ARG A 440 -20.01 -13.80 -3.26
N GLY A 441 -19.36 -12.65 -3.12
CA GLY A 441 -19.30 -11.85 -1.89
C GLY A 441 -20.49 -10.91 -1.69
N PHE A 442 -21.39 -10.79 -2.67
CA PHE A 442 -22.57 -9.90 -2.60
C PHE A 442 -23.42 -10.18 -1.33
N PRO A 443 -23.85 -9.17 -0.55
CA PRO A 443 -23.85 -7.72 -0.84
C PRO A 443 -22.57 -6.96 -0.46
N TRP A 444 -21.43 -7.66 -0.35
CA TRP A 444 -20.10 -7.13 -0.04
C TRP A 444 -20.03 -6.42 1.31
N HIS A 445 -20.43 -7.14 2.36
CA HIS A 445 -20.24 -6.70 3.73
C HIS A 445 -18.75 -6.45 4.05
N PRO A 446 -18.39 -5.33 4.73
CA PRO A 446 -17.01 -5.06 5.09
C PRO A 446 -16.42 -6.19 5.92
N LYS A 447 -15.38 -6.83 5.40
CA LYS A 447 -14.63 -7.84 6.14
C LYS A 447 -13.94 -7.17 7.34
N PRO A 448 -13.93 -7.79 8.55
CA PRO A 448 -13.26 -7.20 9.71
C PRO A 448 -11.75 -7.02 9.50
N VAL A 449 -11.16 -7.89 8.66
CA VAL A 449 -9.77 -7.86 8.20
C VAL A 449 -9.80 -7.94 6.67
N LEU A 450 -8.97 -7.13 6.02
CA LEU A 450 -8.78 -7.13 4.58
C LEU A 450 -7.43 -7.76 4.22
N GLU A 451 -7.31 -8.20 2.97
CA GLU A 451 -6.05 -8.60 2.35
C GLU A 451 -5.55 -7.43 1.52
N LEU A 452 -4.33 -6.97 1.77
CA LEU A 452 -3.80 -5.76 1.15
C LEU A 452 -3.39 -6.07 -0.29
N SER A 453 -4.06 -5.42 -1.23
CA SER A 453 -3.81 -5.53 -2.66
C SER A 453 -3.83 -4.15 -3.30
N ASP A 454 -3.24 -4.00 -4.48
CA ASP A 454 -3.23 -2.72 -5.22
C ASP A 454 -4.63 -2.10 -5.36
N SER A 455 -5.68 -2.92 -5.48
CA SER A 455 -7.06 -2.44 -5.62
C SER A 455 -7.64 -1.81 -4.34
N ASN A 456 -7.12 -2.16 -3.16
CA ASN A 456 -7.59 -1.67 -1.87
C ASN A 456 -6.53 -0.93 -1.03
N ALA A 457 -5.26 -0.88 -1.44
CA ALA A 457 -4.18 -0.14 -0.77
C ALA A 457 -4.45 1.37 -0.64
N VAL A 458 -5.41 1.92 -1.39
CA VAL A 458 -5.96 3.27 -1.19
C VAL A 458 -6.59 3.45 0.20
N GLN A 459 -7.12 2.40 0.81
CA GLN A 459 -7.77 2.42 2.13
C GLN A 459 -6.77 2.64 3.28
N LEU A 460 -5.47 2.35 3.07
CA LEU A 460 -4.39 2.70 4.02
C LEU A 460 -4.29 4.20 4.32
N ASN A 461 -4.95 5.05 3.52
CA ASN A 461 -4.97 6.50 3.69
C ASN A 461 -6.25 7.00 4.38
N GLU A 462 -7.26 6.14 4.58
CA GLU A 462 -8.57 6.54 5.13
C GLU A 462 -8.57 6.65 6.65
N GLY A 463 -7.56 6.12 7.34
CA GLY A 463 -7.39 6.22 8.79
C GLY A 463 -6.17 5.45 9.29
N PRO A 464 -5.94 5.40 10.62
CA PRO A 464 -4.94 4.51 11.21
C PRO A 464 -5.22 3.05 10.82
N CYS A 465 -4.16 2.28 10.56
CA CYS A 465 -4.24 0.90 10.09
C CYS A 465 -3.35 0.00 10.94
N LEU A 466 -3.78 -1.24 11.16
CA LEU A 466 -2.95 -2.35 11.61
C LEU A 466 -2.76 -3.28 10.41
N VAL A 467 -1.52 -3.41 9.94
CA VAL A 467 -1.14 -4.36 8.87
C VAL A 467 -0.35 -5.49 9.53
N LEU A 468 -0.79 -6.73 9.33
CA LEU A 468 -0.10 -7.94 9.78
C LEU A 468 0.54 -8.58 8.55
N PHE A 469 1.85 -8.41 8.38
CA PHE A 469 2.57 -9.05 7.27
C PHE A 469 2.68 -10.56 7.52
N VAL A 470 2.40 -11.37 6.50
CA VAL A 470 2.48 -12.84 6.50
C VAL A 470 2.78 -13.35 5.09
N ASP A 471 3.10 -14.63 4.99
CA ASP A 471 3.31 -15.29 3.70
C ASP A 471 2.00 -15.44 2.89
N SER A 472 2.05 -15.21 1.59
CA SER A 472 0.85 -15.01 0.75
C SER A 472 0.68 -16.00 -0.42
N GLU A 473 1.51 -17.04 -0.52
CA GLU A 473 1.38 -18.08 -1.56
C GLU A 473 0.48 -19.27 -1.14
N ASP A 474 0.05 -19.36 0.13
CA ASP A 474 -1.00 -20.29 0.59
C ASP A 474 -2.19 -19.52 1.19
N ASP A 475 -3.37 -19.70 0.59
CA ASP A 475 -4.67 -19.21 1.10
C ASP A 475 -4.85 -19.55 2.61
N GLY A 476 -4.30 -20.70 3.05
CA GLY A 476 -4.37 -21.19 4.42
C GLY A 476 -3.63 -20.33 5.45
N GLU A 477 -2.43 -19.81 5.13
CA GLU A 477 -1.66 -18.95 6.03
C GLU A 477 -2.28 -17.54 6.10
N SER A 478 -2.69 -17.00 4.96
CA SER A 478 -3.41 -15.71 4.90
C SER A 478 -4.75 -15.77 5.66
N GLU A 479 -5.54 -16.84 5.52
CA GLU A 479 -6.77 -17.03 6.31
C GLU A 479 -6.50 -17.37 7.78
N ALA A 480 -5.40 -18.04 8.14
CA ALA A 480 -4.99 -18.19 9.54
C ALA A 480 -4.60 -16.85 10.18
N ALA A 481 -3.92 -15.97 9.43
CA ALA A 481 -3.57 -14.62 9.84
C ALA A 481 -4.82 -13.73 10.01
N LYS A 482 -5.73 -13.75 9.03
CA LYS A 482 -7.04 -13.09 9.12
C LYS A 482 -7.79 -13.59 10.36
N GLN A 483 -7.88 -14.90 10.59
CA GLN A 483 -8.50 -15.50 11.78
C GLN A 483 -7.82 -15.12 13.11
N LEU A 484 -6.51 -14.89 13.13
CA LEU A 484 -5.78 -14.46 14.33
C LEU A 484 -6.16 -13.03 14.76
N ILE A 485 -6.22 -12.08 13.81
CA ILE A 485 -6.54 -10.68 14.12
C ILE A 485 -8.04 -10.34 13.99
N GLN A 486 -8.87 -11.18 13.34
CA GLN A 486 -10.32 -10.97 13.20
C GLN A 486 -11.03 -10.81 14.55
N PRO A 487 -10.83 -11.64 15.59
CA PRO A 487 -11.45 -11.43 16.90
C PRO A 487 -11.04 -10.11 17.58
N ILE A 488 -9.87 -9.54 17.23
CA ILE A 488 -9.40 -8.25 17.72
C ILE A 488 -10.10 -7.12 16.93
N ALA A 489 -10.14 -7.24 15.61
CA ALA A 489 -10.80 -6.31 14.70
C ALA A 489 -12.31 -6.22 14.99
N GLU A 490 -13.01 -7.35 15.03
CA GLU A 490 -14.44 -7.45 15.38
C GLU A 490 -14.74 -6.85 16.75
N LYS A 491 -13.93 -7.15 17.77
CA LYS A 491 -14.10 -6.59 19.12
C LYS A 491 -13.93 -5.07 19.15
N ILE A 492 -13.04 -4.52 18.32
CA ILE A 492 -12.88 -3.07 18.16
C ILE A 492 -14.05 -2.48 17.37
N ILE A 493 -14.39 -3.04 16.20
CA ILE A 493 -15.50 -2.60 15.36
C ILE A 493 -16.82 -2.62 16.13
N ALA A 494 -17.13 -3.70 16.85
CA ALA A 494 -18.32 -3.81 17.69
C ALA A 494 -18.34 -2.80 18.85
N LYS A 495 -17.20 -2.55 19.50
CA LYS A 495 -17.06 -1.56 20.58
C LYS A 495 -17.37 -0.12 20.11
N TYR A 496 -16.99 0.24 18.89
CA TYR A 496 -17.29 1.55 18.31
C TYR A 496 -18.68 1.61 17.66
N LYS A 497 -19.11 0.55 16.97
CA LYS A 497 -20.49 0.41 16.43
C LYS A 497 -21.56 0.49 17.53
N ALA A 498 -21.31 -0.08 18.72
CA ALA A 498 -22.18 0.03 19.88
C ALA A 498 -22.27 1.45 20.49
N LYS A 499 -21.40 2.37 20.06
CA LYS A 499 -21.49 3.82 20.36
C LYS A 499 -21.99 4.65 19.17
N GLU A 500 -22.29 4.01 18.03
CA GLU A 500 -22.57 4.69 16.77
C GLU A 500 -21.36 5.51 16.23
N GLU A 501 -20.13 5.11 16.62
CA GLU A 501 -18.85 5.65 16.12
C GLU A 501 -18.23 4.73 15.05
N GLU A 502 -17.47 5.29 14.10
CA GLU A 502 -16.63 4.50 13.19
C GLU A 502 -15.43 3.87 13.94
N ALA A 503 -14.95 2.73 13.46
CA ALA A 503 -13.74 2.11 13.99
C ALA A 503 -12.51 3.03 13.79
N PRO A 504 -11.62 3.16 14.80
CA PRO A 504 -10.41 3.99 14.71
C PRO A 504 -9.25 3.31 13.97
N LEU A 505 -9.40 2.02 13.63
CA LEU A 505 -8.41 1.19 12.97
C LEU A 505 -9.07 0.42 11.83
N LEU A 506 -8.39 0.36 10.70
CA LEU A 506 -8.59 -0.64 9.65
C LEU A 506 -7.56 -1.78 9.83
N PHE A 507 -7.85 -2.99 9.34
CA PHE A 507 -7.02 -4.18 9.56
C PHE A 507 -6.69 -4.85 8.22
N PHE A 508 -5.42 -5.17 8.00
CA PHE A 508 -4.87 -5.65 6.72
C PHE A 508 -3.87 -6.80 6.89
N VAL A 509 -3.61 -7.56 5.81
CA VAL A 509 -2.64 -8.67 5.72
C VAL A 509 -1.82 -8.55 4.41
N ALA A 510 -0.50 -8.86 4.37
CA ALA A 510 0.37 -8.62 3.18
C ALA A 510 1.71 -9.41 3.14
N GLY A 511 2.22 -9.78 1.94
CA GLY A 511 3.57 -10.35 1.69
C GLY A 511 4.61 -9.34 1.16
N GLU A 512 5.84 -9.69 0.75
CA GLU A 512 6.51 -11.00 0.56
C GLU A 512 8.03 -10.95 0.95
N ILE A 513 8.62 -12.10 1.23
CA ILE A 513 10.08 -12.37 1.27
C ILE A 513 10.30 -13.73 0.61
N LEU A 514 11.23 -13.84 -0.36
CA LEU A 514 11.36 -15.05 -1.18
C LEU A 514 12.01 -16.20 -0.39
N ARG A 515 13.12 -15.94 0.28
CA ARG A 515 13.74 -16.87 1.24
C ARG A 515 14.72 -16.17 2.17
N HIS A 516 14.93 -16.75 3.35
CA HIS A 516 15.93 -16.32 4.32
C HIS A 516 16.80 -17.49 4.80
N GLU A 517 18.12 -17.26 4.94
CA GLU A 517 19.10 -18.27 5.32
C GLU A 517 20.13 -17.74 6.34
N GLU A 518 20.42 -18.58 7.33
CA GLU A 518 21.24 -18.26 8.51
C GLU A 518 22.52 -19.10 8.56
N PHE A 519 23.68 -18.45 8.69
CA PHE A 519 25.00 -19.08 8.60
C PHE A 519 25.86 -18.73 9.81
N GLN A 520 26.41 -19.74 10.48
CA GLN A 520 27.25 -19.56 11.67
C GLN A 520 28.69 -19.14 11.36
N ASP A 521 29.20 -19.56 10.20
CA ASP A 521 30.59 -19.36 9.75
C ASP A 521 30.61 -18.66 8.38
N GLY A 522 31.72 -17.94 8.09
CA GLY A 522 31.95 -17.31 6.78
C GLY A 522 31.94 -18.29 5.59
N CYS A 523 31.47 -17.83 4.43
CA CYS A 523 31.23 -18.68 3.27
C CYS A 523 32.53 -19.13 2.55
N LYS A 524 32.59 -20.40 2.13
CA LYS A 524 33.71 -20.97 1.33
C LYS A 524 34.03 -20.19 0.05
N ALA A 525 33.03 -19.54 -0.55
CA ALA A 525 33.16 -18.69 -1.76
C ALA A 525 33.05 -17.19 -1.45
N ALA A 526 33.27 -16.79 -0.18
CA ALA A 526 33.20 -15.40 0.30
C ALA A 526 31.90 -14.66 -0.10
N CYS A 527 30.77 -15.35 -0.20
CA CYS A 527 29.47 -14.75 -0.53
C CYS A 527 29.06 -13.63 0.44
N ASN A 528 29.56 -13.67 1.67
CA ASN A 528 29.33 -12.66 2.69
C ASN A 528 30.41 -11.56 2.73
N GLY A 529 31.41 -11.60 1.84
CA GLY A 529 32.61 -10.77 1.87
C GLY A 529 33.76 -11.41 2.68
N PRO A 530 34.79 -10.63 3.04
CA PRO A 530 36.00 -11.11 3.73
C PRO A 530 35.81 -11.33 5.25
N TYR A 531 34.61 -11.71 5.69
CA TYR A 531 34.25 -11.83 7.11
C TYR A 531 34.04 -13.30 7.50
N ASP A 532 34.54 -13.67 8.67
CA ASP A 532 34.60 -15.05 9.18
C ASP A 532 33.47 -15.42 10.15
N GLY A 533 32.80 -14.44 10.74
CA GLY A 533 31.71 -14.63 11.70
C GLY A 533 30.32 -14.90 11.10
N LYS A 534 29.33 -15.02 12.00
CA LYS A 534 27.91 -15.24 11.68
C LYS A 534 27.38 -14.20 10.69
N TRP A 535 26.60 -14.66 9.72
CA TRP A 535 25.96 -13.82 8.71
C TRP A 535 24.64 -14.43 8.25
N SER A 536 23.79 -13.63 7.62
CA SER A 536 22.54 -14.10 7.02
C SER A 536 22.33 -13.53 5.62
N LYS A 537 21.49 -14.24 4.86
CA LYS A 537 21.15 -13.97 3.46
C LYS A 537 19.63 -13.88 3.32
N THR A 538 19.13 -12.82 2.69
CA THR A 538 17.71 -12.66 2.37
C THR A 538 17.53 -12.37 0.90
N MET A 539 16.62 -13.06 0.22
CA MET A 539 16.29 -12.80 -1.18
C MET A 539 15.00 -12.00 -1.26
N VAL A 540 15.03 -10.86 -1.97
CA VAL A 540 13.87 -9.98 -2.18
C VAL A 540 13.75 -9.57 -3.65
N GLY A 541 12.53 -9.56 -4.19
CA GLY A 541 12.27 -9.30 -5.60
C GLY A 541 10.83 -8.83 -5.84
N TYR A 542 10.38 -8.94 -7.09
CA TYR A 542 8.98 -8.73 -7.51
C TYR A 542 8.26 -10.05 -7.87
N GLY A 543 8.90 -11.18 -7.60
CA GLY A 543 8.47 -12.54 -7.92
C GLY A 543 9.62 -13.53 -7.76
N PRO A 544 9.41 -14.82 -8.09
CA PRO A 544 10.38 -15.90 -7.85
C PRO A 544 11.72 -15.77 -8.59
N GLU A 545 12.78 -16.32 -8.00
CA GLU A 545 14.14 -16.34 -8.56
C GLU A 545 14.28 -17.12 -9.88
N ASP A 546 13.29 -17.93 -10.23
CA ASP A 546 13.26 -18.73 -11.46
C ASP A 546 13.02 -17.89 -12.74
N ASP A 547 12.40 -16.72 -12.61
CA ASP A 547 12.06 -15.80 -13.71
C ASP A 547 12.25 -14.29 -13.42
N HIS A 548 12.49 -13.87 -12.17
CA HIS A 548 12.77 -12.48 -11.78
C HIS A 548 14.23 -12.24 -11.37
N PHE A 549 14.75 -11.03 -11.63
CA PHE A 549 16.03 -10.56 -11.09
C PHE A 549 15.84 -10.02 -9.66
N VAL A 550 16.34 -10.78 -8.69
CA VAL A 550 16.21 -10.46 -7.26
C VAL A 550 17.43 -9.72 -6.70
N THR A 551 17.29 -9.15 -5.51
CA THR A 551 18.42 -8.65 -4.71
C THR A 551 18.75 -9.62 -3.59
N GLU A 552 20.00 -10.09 -3.55
CA GLU A 552 20.55 -10.78 -2.38
C GLU A 552 20.98 -9.74 -1.33
N LEU A 553 20.36 -9.77 -0.15
CA LEU A 553 20.70 -8.93 1.00
C LEU A 553 21.54 -9.73 1.99
N THR A 554 22.82 -9.38 2.09
CA THR A 554 23.79 -9.98 3.02
C THR A 554 23.93 -9.13 4.28
N TYR A 555 23.75 -9.73 5.45
CA TYR A 555 23.98 -9.10 6.75
C TYR A 555 25.08 -9.85 7.53
N ASN A 556 26.22 -9.20 7.79
CA ASN A 556 27.26 -9.76 8.67
C ASN A 556 27.09 -9.22 10.10
N TYR A 557 26.97 -10.10 11.09
CA TYR A 557 26.73 -9.71 12.48
C TYR A 557 27.90 -8.91 13.06
N GLY A 558 27.60 -7.82 13.77
CA GLY A 558 28.63 -6.91 14.28
C GLY A 558 29.28 -5.99 13.23
N ILE A 559 28.89 -6.04 11.96
CA ILE A 559 29.29 -5.07 10.93
C ILE A 559 28.17 -4.03 10.75
N GLY A 560 28.45 -2.78 11.14
CA GLY A 560 27.44 -1.72 11.20
C GLY A 560 27.28 -0.89 9.92
N SER A 561 28.25 -0.95 9.01
CA SER A 561 28.26 -0.21 7.74
C SER A 561 29.37 -0.69 6.83
N TYR A 562 29.15 -0.52 5.52
CA TYR A 562 30.15 -0.71 4.48
C TYR A 562 30.46 0.64 3.83
N GLN A 563 31.72 0.87 3.44
CA GLN A 563 32.10 2.05 2.66
C GLN A 563 31.85 1.73 1.17
N LEU A 564 30.92 2.47 0.54
CA LEU A 564 30.70 2.38 -0.91
C LEU A 564 31.91 2.91 -1.69
N GLY A 565 32.19 2.26 -2.81
CA GLY A 565 33.18 2.69 -3.80
C GLY A 565 32.59 3.63 -4.86
N ASN A 566 33.14 3.57 -6.07
CA ASN A 566 32.59 4.18 -7.29
C ASN A 566 32.16 3.15 -8.34
N ASP A 567 32.20 1.87 -7.98
CA ASP A 567 32.02 0.68 -8.81
C ASP A 567 30.55 0.39 -9.13
N PHE A 568 29.68 0.40 -8.13
CA PHE A 568 28.25 0.21 -8.30
C PHE A 568 27.54 1.54 -8.56
N LEU A 569 26.97 1.70 -9.78
CA LEU A 569 26.34 2.95 -10.21
C LEU A 569 24.82 2.97 -10.03
N GLY A 570 24.18 1.80 -9.86
CA GLY A 570 22.79 1.66 -9.41
C GLY A 570 21.95 0.62 -10.16
N ILE A 571 20.82 0.21 -9.54
CA ILE A 571 19.77 -0.62 -10.16
C ILE A 571 18.68 0.28 -10.76
N THR A 572 18.11 -0.08 -11.90
CA THR A 572 17.00 0.66 -12.54
C THR A 572 15.71 -0.16 -12.51
N VAL A 573 14.60 0.44 -12.10
CA VAL A 573 13.30 -0.23 -11.92
C VAL A 573 12.18 0.56 -12.61
N ALA A 574 11.33 -0.13 -13.37
CA ALA A 574 10.13 0.40 -14.00
C ALA A 574 8.93 0.42 -13.03
N SER A 575 8.75 1.49 -12.25
CA SER A 575 7.60 1.58 -11.33
C SER A 575 7.22 3.01 -10.93
N ARG A 576 6.18 3.53 -11.58
CA ARG A 576 5.39 4.69 -11.13
C ARG A 576 4.87 4.53 -9.69
N GLN A 577 4.56 3.32 -9.26
CA GLN A 577 4.09 3.08 -7.90
C GLN A 577 5.23 3.30 -6.88
N ALA A 578 6.46 2.88 -7.19
CA ALA A 578 7.63 3.16 -6.36
C ALA A 578 7.92 4.68 -6.29
N VAL A 579 7.88 5.40 -7.42
CA VAL A 579 8.01 6.87 -7.45
C VAL A 579 6.95 7.54 -6.58
N SER A 580 5.69 7.11 -6.71
CA SER A 580 4.55 7.64 -5.95
C SER A 580 4.67 7.36 -4.44
N ASN A 581 5.06 6.14 -4.07
CA ASN A 581 5.29 5.72 -2.69
C ASN A 581 6.44 6.51 -2.05
N ALA A 582 7.58 6.66 -2.73
CA ALA A 582 8.72 7.41 -2.20
C ALA A 582 8.39 8.91 -1.99
N ARG A 583 7.69 9.56 -2.95
CA ARG A 583 7.17 10.93 -2.76
C ARG A 583 6.24 11.03 -1.54
N LYS A 584 5.30 10.10 -1.40
CA LYS A 584 4.32 10.03 -0.28
C LYS A 584 5.01 9.84 1.08
N LEU A 585 6.01 8.96 1.16
CA LEU A 585 6.79 8.66 2.36
C LEU A 585 7.83 9.74 2.70
N LYS A 586 8.01 10.75 1.84
CA LYS A 586 9.10 11.74 1.89
C LYS A 586 10.50 11.10 1.86
N TRP A 587 10.60 9.95 1.20
CA TRP A 587 11.87 9.29 0.93
C TRP A 587 12.65 10.12 -0.11
N PRO A 588 13.98 10.31 0.03
CA PRO A 588 14.75 11.18 -0.88
C PRO A 588 14.63 10.75 -2.34
N LEU A 589 14.22 11.67 -3.20
CA LEU A 589 14.13 11.51 -4.66
C LEU A 589 14.70 12.75 -5.34
N SER A 590 15.51 12.54 -6.37
CA SER A 590 16.03 13.57 -7.27
C SER A 590 15.62 13.22 -8.70
N GLU A 591 14.95 14.13 -9.40
CA GLU A 591 14.63 13.94 -10.82
C GLU A 591 15.88 14.11 -11.68
N MET A 592 16.16 13.14 -12.54
CA MET A 592 17.36 13.09 -13.39
C MET A 592 17.09 13.48 -14.85
N GLY A 593 15.82 13.73 -15.20
CA GLY A 593 15.33 13.89 -16.58
C GLY A 593 14.52 12.69 -17.05
N ASP A 594 13.77 12.86 -18.15
CA ASP A 594 13.05 11.82 -18.88
C ASP A 594 12.15 10.87 -18.04
N GLY A 595 11.60 11.39 -16.93
CA GLY A 595 10.77 10.62 -16.00
C GLY A 595 11.53 9.64 -15.10
N VAL A 596 12.85 9.77 -14.98
CA VAL A 596 13.71 8.94 -14.14
C VAL A 596 14.09 9.68 -12.86
N PHE A 597 13.94 9.01 -11.71
CA PHE A 597 14.22 9.56 -10.38
C PHE A 597 15.33 8.75 -9.69
N GLU A 598 16.45 9.39 -9.34
CA GLU A 598 17.45 8.80 -8.45
C GLU A 598 16.91 8.79 -7.01
N THR A 599 17.01 7.63 -6.36
CA THR A 599 16.91 7.47 -4.93
C THR A 599 18.06 6.61 -4.41
N LYS A 600 18.15 6.46 -3.08
CA LYS A 600 19.16 5.64 -2.42
C LYS A 600 18.50 4.76 -1.38
N ALA A 601 18.91 3.50 -1.33
CA ALA A 601 18.62 2.58 -0.23
C ALA A 601 19.51 2.92 1.00
N PRO A 602 19.20 2.40 2.20
CA PRO A 602 20.11 2.46 3.34
C PRO A 602 21.53 1.96 2.97
N GLY A 603 22.57 2.58 3.53
CA GLY A 603 23.96 2.38 3.09
C GLY A 603 24.37 3.21 1.87
N GLY A 604 23.42 3.74 1.09
CA GLY A 604 23.65 4.71 0.02
C GLY A 604 23.56 4.16 -1.41
N TYR A 605 23.32 2.85 -1.57
CA TYR A 605 23.18 2.18 -2.87
C TYR A 605 22.10 2.86 -3.74
N LYS A 606 22.45 3.19 -4.98
CA LYS A 606 21.55 3.92 -5.89
C LYS A 606 20.48 3.05 -6.53
N PHE A 607 19.28 3.60 -6.60
CA PHE A 607 18.17 3.07 -7.41
C PHE A 607 17.64 4.18 -8.32
N TYR A 608 17.34 3.85 -9.57
CA TYR A 608 16.72 4.75 -10.54
C TYR A 608 15.31 4.27 -10.86
N LEU A 609 14.31 5.02 -10.42
CA LEU A 609 12.90 4.68 -10.61
C LEU A 609 12.36 5.39 -11.84
N GLN A 610 11.87 4.64 -12.83
CA GLN A 610 11.19 5.20 -14.00
C GLN A 610 9.69 5.37 -13.69
N ASP A 611 9.13 6.55 -13.95
CA ASP A 611 7.70 6.87 -13.79
C ASP A 611 6.88 6.34 -14.99
N CYS A 612 7.01 5.04 -15.24
CA CYS A 612 6.26 4.24 -16.20
C CYS A 612 5.38 3.21 -15.48
N SER A 613 4.42 2.63 -16.21
CA SER A 613 3.84 1.36 -15.74
C SER A 613 4.91 0.27 -15.92
N PRO A 614 5.00 -0.74 -15.03
CA PRO A 614 5.91 -1.86 -15.23
C PRO A 614 5.58 -2.60 -16.55
N PRO A 615 6.54 -3.35 -17.12
CA PRO A 615 6.26 -4.29 -18.21
C PRO A 615 5.34 -5.43 -17.74
N GLN A 616 4.96 -6.34 -18.65
CA GLN A 616 4.24 -7.58 -18.30
C GLN A 616 5.16 -8.66 -17.69
N SER A 617 6.32 -8.26 -17.19
CA SER A 617 7.42 -9.08 -16.67
C SER A 617 8.09 -8.34 -15.52
N ASP A 618 9.21 -8.88 -15.02
CA ASP A 618 10.04 -8.26 -13.99
C ASP A 618 10.22 -6.72 -14.17
N PRO A 619 9.84 -5.91 -13.16
CA PRO A 619 10.11 -4.47 -13.13
C PRO A 619 11.60 -4.08 -13.08
N VAL A 620 12.52 -4.98 -12.72
CA VAL A 620 13.96 -4.68 -12.64
C VAL A 620 14.60 -4.74 -14.02
N LEU A 621 14.94 -3.55 -14.56
CA LEU A 621 15.39 -3.41 -15.93
C LEU A 621 16.89 -3.68 -16.10
N LYS A 622 17.73 -3.16 -15.19
CA LYS A 622 19.19 -3.25 -15.30
C LYS A 622 19.94 -3.01 -14.00
N VAL A 623 21.13 -3.64 -13.90
CA VAL A 623 22.22 -3.26 -12.99
C VAL A 623 23.22 -2.38 -13.76
N THR A 624 23.77 -1.34 -13.13
CA THR A 624 24.75 -0.42 -13.76
C THR A 624 26.08 -0.48 -13.03
N LEU A 625 27.17 -0.83 -13.73
CA LEU A 625 28.53 -0.92 -13.19
C LEU A 625 29.48 0.07 -13.88
N ALA A 626 30.45 0.59 -13.12
CA ALA A 626 31.52 1.44 -13.61
C ALA A 626 32.69 0.60 -14.16
N VAL A 627 33.24 0.99 -15.32
CA VAL A 627 34.43 0.36 -15.91
C VAL A 627 35.54 1.38 -16.17
N SER A 628 36.80 0.96 -16.25
CA SER A 628 37.91 1.85 -16.66
C SER A 628 38.18 1.82 -18.16
N ASP A 629 37.85 0.71 -18.83
CA ASP A 629 37.98 0.54 -20.29
C ASP A 629 36.75 -0.23 -20.82
N LEU A 630 35.86 0.50 -21.51
CA LEU A 630 34.64 -0.09 -22.06
C LEU A 630 34.93 -1.19 -23.09
N GLN A 631 35.96 -1.03 -23.93
CA GLN A 631 36.25 -1.99 -24.99
C GLN A 631 36.81 -3.30 -24.45
N LYS A 632 37.66 -3.22 -23.42
CA LYS A 632 38.19 -4.36 -22.67
C LYS A 632 37.07 -5.13 -21.96
N SER A 633 36.16 -4.41 -21.30
CA SER A 633 35.04 -5.03 -20.58
C SER A 633 33.97 -5.56 -21.54
N LEU A 634 33.71 -4.91 -22.69
CA LEU A 634 32.90 -5.48 -23.77
C LEU A 634 33.48 -6.79 -24.32
N ASN A 635 34.79 -6.87 -24.53
CA ASN A 635 35.43 -8.12 -24.96
C ASN A 635 35.23 -9.25 -23.92
N TYR A 636 35.34 -8.94 -22.63
CA TYR A 636 35.10 -9.92 -21.57
C TYR A 636 33.62 -10.36 -21.52
N TRP A 637 32.71 -9.42 -21.33
CA TRP A 637 31.29 -9.71 -21.10
C TRP A 637 30.57 -10.24 -22.35
N SER A 638 30.97 -9.82 -23.56
CA SER A 638 30.36 -10.29 -24.81
C SER A 638 31.13 -11.46 -25.46
N ASN A 639 32.45 -11.36 -25.67
CA ASN A 639 33.19 -12.39 -26.41
C ASN A 639 33.56 -13.61 -25.56
N LEU A 640 33.75 -13.47 -24.23
CA LEU A 640 34.05 -14.60 -23.35
C LEU A 640 32.80 -15.13 -22.65
N LEU A 641 32.00 -14.24 -22.03
CA LEU A 641 30.78 -14.65 -21.31
C LEU A 641 29.53 -14.76 -22.20
N GLY A 642 29.57 -14.34 -23.46
CA GLY A 642 28.50 -14.59 -24.43
C GLY A 642 27.28 -13.67 -24.33
N MET A 643 27.34 -12.56 -23.59
CA MET A 643 26.23 -11.60 -23.58
C MET A 643 26.09 -10.89 -24.93
N LYS A 644 24.85 -10.66 -25.36
CA LYS A 644 24.54 -9.81 -26.51
C LYS A 644 24.64 -8.35 -26.11
N ILE A 645 25.16 -7.50 -26.99
CA ILE A 645 25.09 -6.04 -26.86
C ILE A 645 23.75 -5.59 -27.45
N TYR A 646 22.93 -4.89 -26.66
CA TYR A 646 21.63 -4.32 -27.06
C TYR A 646 21.77 -2.85 -27.46
N GLU A 647 22.62 -2.10 -26.76
CA GLU A 647 22.91 -0.70 -27.03
C GLU A 647 24.41 -0.43 -26.83
N GLU A 648 24.98 0.44 -27.65
CA GLU A 648 26.33 0.97 -27.46
C GLU A 648 26.34 2.47 -27.80
N ASP A 649 26.92 3.28 -26.94
CA ASP A 649 27.05 4.72 -27.07
C ASP A 649 28.50 5.13 -26.78
N GLU A 650 29.33 5.10 -27.83
CA GLU A 650 30.73 5.51 -27.81
C GLU A 650 30.93 6.91 -27.19
N LYS A 651 29.98 7.83 -27.40
CA LYS A 651 30.08 9.23 -26.97
C LYS A 651 29.82 9.39 -25.47
N LYS A 652 28.93 8.57 -24.90
CA LYS A 652 28.72 8.48 -23.45
C LYS A 652 29.61 7.43 -22.77
N GLN A 653 30.39 6.68 -23.54
CA GLN A 653 31.16 5.51 -23.11
C GLN A 653 30.28 4.55 -22.28
N ARG A 654 29.17 4.09 -22.88
CA ARG A 654 28.18 3.23 -22.23
C ARG A 654 27.75 2.11 -23.17
N ALA A 655 27.60 0.89 -22.66
CA ALA A 655 26.97 -0.23 -23.36
C ALA A 655 25.95 -0.95 -22.48
N LEU A 656 24.92 -1.54 -23.10
CA LEU A 656 23.88 -2.33 -22.45
C LEU A 656 23.93 -3.77 -22.97
N LEU A 657 24.04 -4.74 -22.07
CA LEU A 657 24.27 -6.16 -22.38
C LEU A 657 23.25 -7.08 -21.70
N GLY A 658 23.13 -8.31 -22.20
CA GLY A 658 22.39 -9.39 -21.52
C GLY A 658 22.23 -10.65 -22.38
N TYR A 659 21.62 -11.70 -21.82
CA TYR A 659 21.42 -12.96 -22.53
C TYR A 659 20.10 -13.00 -23.32
N ALA A 660 18.98 -12.60 -22.71
CA ALA A 660 17.66 -12.54 -23.36
C ALA A 660 16.93 -11.19 -23.19
N ASP A 661 16.04 -10.89 -24.12
CA ASP A 661 15.28 -9.65 -24.24
C ASP A 661 14.45 -9.37 -22.98
N ASN A 662 13.88 -10.41 -22.37
CA ASN A 662 12.99 -10.37 -21.20
C ASN A 662 13.70 -10.38 -19.83
N GLN A 663 15.03 -10.51 -19.79
CA GLN A 663 15.81 -10.53 -18.54
C GLN A 663 16.33 -9.14 -18.15
N CYS A 664 16.64 -8.93 -16.86
CA CYS A 664 17.44 -7.80 -16.40
C CYS A 664 18.77 -7.69 -17.18
N LYS A 665 19.17 -6.46 -17.52
CA LYS A 665 20.36 -6.16 -18.34
C LYS A 665 21.55 -5.70 -17.49
N LEU A 666 22.75 -5.85 -18.01
CA LEU A 666 23.97 -5.25 -17.45
C LEU A 666 24.34 -4.00 -18.25
N GLU A 667 24.34 -2.84 -17.61
CA GLU A 667 24.86 -1.60 -18.20
C GLU A 667 26.28 -1.33 -17.71
N LEU A 668 27.24 -1.32 -18.63
CA LEU A 668 28.62 -0.93 -18.39
C LEU A 668 28.79 0.54 -18.77
N ARG A 669 29.40 1.34 -17.89
CA ARG A 669 29.66 2.76 -18.13
C ARG A 669 31.08 3.12 -17.73
N ALA A 670 31.86 3.66 -18.66
CA ALA A 670 33.23 4.08 -18.34
C ALA A 670 33.22 5.29 -17.40
N ILE A 671 34.15 5.31 -16.44
CA ILE A 671 34.36 6.42 -15.51
C ILE A 671 35.76 7.03 -15.66
N PRO A 672 35.96 8.32 -15.33
CA PRO A 672 37.30 8.91 -15.32
C PRO A 672 38.12 8.37 -14.15
N GLY A 673 39.20 7.63 -14.44
CA GLY A 673 40.14 7.11 -13.45
C GLY A 673 39.95 5.62 -13.16
N LYS A 674 40.27 5.20 -11.93
CA LYS A 674 40.21 3.80 -11.51
C LYS A 674 38.84 3.49 -10.88
N VAL A 675 38.33 2.28 -11.14
CA VAL A 675 37.29 1.65 -10.33
C VAL A 675 37.83 1.37 -8.92
N ASP A 676 37.08 1.79 -7.91
CA ASP A 676 37.29 1.52 -6.50
C ASP A 676 36.06 0.81 -5.95
N HIS A 677 36.28 -0.34 -5.32
CA HIS A 677 35.26 -1.22 -4.73
C HIS A 677 35.07 -0.95 -3.22
N ALA A 678 36.04 -0.26 -2.59
CA ALA A 678 36.08 -0.01 -1.15
C ALA A 678 35.72 -1.25 -0.29
N THR A 679 34.57 -1.26 0.38
CA THR A 679 34.08 -2.42 1.18
C THR A 679 32.59 -2.73 1.00
N GLY A 680 31.84 -1.89 0.30
CA GLY A 680 30.42 -2.08 -0.04
C GLY A 680 30.21 -2.51 -1.49
N PHE A 681 31.19 -3.20 -2.08
CA PHE A 681 31.04 -3.83 -3.39
C PHE A 681 30.06 -5.00 -3.31
N GLY A 682 29.37 -5.25 -4.42
CA GLY A 682 28.47 -6.39 -4.57
C GLY A 682 29.07 -7.49 -5.44
N ARG A 683 28.26 -8.52 -5.68
CA ARG A 683 28.53 -9.60 -6.65
C ARG A 683 27.27 -9.77 -7.50
N ILE A 684 27.43 -9.89 -8.82
CA ILE A 684 26.31 -10.24 -9.72
C ILE A 684 26.32 -11.75 -9.99
N ALA A 685 25.14 -12.38 -10.06
CA ALA A 685 25.01 -13.82 -10.23
C ALA A 685 24.26 -14.18 -11.52
N PHE A 686 24.69 -15.27 -12.16
CA PHE A 686 24.06 -15.88 -13.32
C PHE A 686 24.00 -17.40 -13.15
N SER A 687 22.95 -18.03 -13.63
CA SER A 687 22.91 -19.49 -13.76
C SER A 687 23.39 -19.93 -15.15
N CYS A 688 24.02 -21.11 -15.21
CA CYS A 688 24.23 -21.87 -16.44
C CYS A 688 24.10 -23.37 -16.13
N PRO A 689 23.86 -24.26 -17.12
CA PRO A 689 23.79 -25.69 -16.87
C PRO A 689 25.06 -26.19 -16.16
N GLN A 690 24.93 -26.92 -15.06
CA GLN A 690 26.03 -27.24 -14.12
C GLN A 690 27.27 -27.84 -14.82
N LYS A 691 27.05 -28.63 -15.87
CA LYS A 691 28.09 -29.23 -16.73
C LYS A 691 29.02 -28.20 -17.42
N GLU A 692 28.57 -26.96 -17.61
CA GLU A 692 29.29 -25.89 -18.34
C GLU A 692 30.20 -25.07 -17.40
N LEU A 693 30.10 -25.26 -16.08
CA LEU A 693 30.95 -24.58 -15.09
C LEU A 693 32.43 -24.95 -15.22
N SER A 694 32.74 -26.21 -15.56
CA SER A 694 34.12 -26.64 -15.84
C SER A 694 34.68 -26.02 -17.11
N ASP A 695 33.86 -25.95 -18.16
CA ASP A 695 34.23 -25.39 -19.46
C ASP A 695 34.46 -23.88 -19.35
N LEU A 696 33.69 -23.20 -18.49
CA LEU A 696 33.89 -21.82 -18.08
C LEU A 696 35.18 -21.61 -17.27
N GLU A 697 35.52 -22.52 -16.34
CA GLU A 697 36.79 -22.44 -15.61
C GLU A 697 38.00 -22.57 -16.55
N ASP A 698 37.95 -23.53 -17.48
CA ASP A 698 39.04 -23.78 -18.44
C ASP A 698 39.10 -22.72 -19.56
N LEU A 699 37.97 -22.10 -19.92
CA LEU A 699 37.94 -20.84 -20.68
C LEU A 699 38.69 -19.74 -19.93
N MET A 700 38.34 -19.46 -18.68
CA MET A 700 38.94 -18.37 -17.91
C MET A 700 40.44 -18.58 -17.64
N LYS A 701 40.88 -19.82 -17.41
CA LYS A 701 42.31 -20.18 -17.36
C LYS A 701 43.02 -19.88 -18.69
N ARG A 702 42.44 -20.34 -19.81
CA ARG A 702 43.06 -20.23 -21.15
C ARG A 702 43.21 -18.79 -21.60
N GLU A 703 42.18 -17.97 -21.38
CA GLU A 703 42.19 -16.55 -21.72
C GLU A 703 42.87 -15.69 -20.64
N ASN A 704 43.54 -16.31 -19.65
CA ASN A 704 44.28 -15.69 -18.55
C ASN A 704 43.47 -14.64 -17.76
N GLN A 705 42.20 -14.95 -17.49
CA GLN A 705 41.27 -14.13 -16.72
C GLN A 705 41.29 -14.49 -15.23
N LYS A 706 40.77 -13.58 -14.39
CA LYS A 706 40.88 -13.73 -12.93
C LYS A 706 39.76 -14.59 -12.36
N ILE A 707 40.08 -15.83 -12.02
CA ILE A 707 39.25 -16.66 -11.12
C ILE A 707 39.53 -16.23 -9.67
N LEU A 708 38.48 -15.98 -8.88
CA LEU A 708 38.53 -15.69 -7.45
C LEU A 708 38.32 -16.96 -6.62
N THR A 709 37.36 -17.80 -7.02
CA THR A 709 37.10 -19.11 -6.42
C THR A 709 36.86 -20.12 -7.55
N PRO A 710 37.74 -21.12 -7.73
CA PRO A 710 37.50 -22.25 -8.63
C PRO A 710 36.23 -23.02 -8.27
N LEU A 711 35.81 -23.93 -9.15
CA LEU A 711 34.58 -24.72 -9.01
C LEU A 711 34.48 -25.38 -7.62
N VAL A 712 33.52 -24.90 -6.83
CA VAL A 712 33.32 -25.30 -5.43
C VAL A 712 31.86 -25.64 -5.17
N SER A 713 31.62 -26.63 -4.31
CA SER A 713 30.28 -26.99 -3.84
C SER A 713 29.95 -26.24 -2.54
N LEU A 714 28.82 -25.53 -2.53
CA LEU A 714 28.31 -24.75 -1.42
C LEU A 714 27.05 -25.42 -0.86
N ASP A 715 27.06 -25.64 0.44
CA ASP A 715 25.99 -26.31 1.18
C ASP A 715 25.16 -25.24 1.91
N THR A 716 23.87 -25.15 1.59
CA THR A 716 22.93 -24.30 2.33
C THR A 716 22.15 -25.16 3.33
N PRO A 717 22.06 -24.79 4.62
CA PRO A 717 21.40 -25.62 5.63
C PRO A 717 19.97 -26.02 5.24
N GLY A 718 19.73 -27.32 5.06
CA GLY A 718 18.42 -27.89 4.72
C GLY A 718 17.98 -27.76 3.25
N LYS A 719 18.79 -27.14 2.38
CA LYS A 719 18.47 -26.93 0.94
C LYS A 719 19.47 -27.65 0.04
N ALA A 720 19.33 -27.51 -1.28
CA ALA A 720 20.22 -28.14 -2.25
C ALA A 720 21.66 -27.61 -2.16
N THR A 721 22.65 -28.52 -2.23
CA THR A 721 24.06 -28.15 -2.45
C THR A 721 24.22 -27.69 -3.90
N VAL A 722 24.65 -26.45 -4.10
CA VAL A 722 24.91 -25.87 -5.42
C VAL A 722 26.40 -25.88 -5.76
N GLN A 723 26.74 -25.89 -7.04
CA GLN A 723 28.10 -25.68 -7.51
C GLN A 723 28.25 -24.29 -8.09
N VAL A 724 29.32 -23.59 -7.72
CA VAL A 724 29.64 -22.24 -8.20
C VAL A 724 31.10 -22.10 -8.64
N ILE A 725 31.33 -21.15 -9.54
CA ILE A 725 32.64 -20.54 -9.80
C ILE A 725 32.50 -19.03 -9.59
N ILE A 726 33.47 -18.42 -8.91
CA ILE A 726 33.53 -16.96 -8.70
C ILE A 726 34.66 -16.38 -9.54
N LEU A 727 34.31 -15.43 -10.41
CA LEU A 727 35.23 -14.71 -11.29
C LEU A 727 35.36 -13.25 -10.85
N ALA A 728 36.44 -12.59 -11.27
CA ALA A 728 36.51 -11.14 -11.36
C ALA A 728 36.59 -10.71 -12.83
N ASP A 729 35.89 -9.63 -13.15
CA ASP A 729 35.93 -9.00 -14.47
C ASP A 729 37.21 -8.15 -14.68
N PRO A 730 37.41 -7.52 -15.85
CA PRO A 730 38.64 -6.78 -16.16
C PRO A 730 38.92 -5.54 -15.30
N ASP A 731 37.94 -5.05 -14.53
CA ASP A 731 38.06 -3.94 -13.58
C ASP A 731 38.13 -4.42 -12.12
N GLY A 732 37.47 -5.54 -11.82
CA GLY A 732 37.49 -6.20 -10.52
C GLY A 732 36.12 -6.65 -10.00
N HIS A 733 35.04 -6.43 -10.75
CA HIS A 733 33.68 -6.77 -10.32
C HIS A 733 33.53 -8.29 -10.13
N GLU A 734 32.97 -8.70 -9.00
CA GLU A 734 32.76 -10.12 -8.72
C GLU A 734 31.55 -10.68 -9.46
N ILE A 735 31.71 -11.88 -10.04
CA ILE A 735 30.68 -12.59 -10.79
C ILE A 735 30.55 -14.01 -10.24
N CYS A 736 29.34 -14.41 -9.87
CA CYS A 736 29.00 -15.80 -9.57
C CYS A 736 28.38 -16.46 -10.82
N PHE A 737 28.91 -17.61 -11.23
CA PHE A 737 28.18 -18.55 -12.08
C PHE A 737 27.79 -19.78 -11.25
N VAL A 738 26.50 -20.13 -11.25
CA VAL A 738 25.92 -21.24 -10.49
C VAL A 738 25.26 -22.28 -11.41
N GLY A 739 25.31 -23.55 -11.04
CA GLY A 739 24.61 -24.62 -11.78
C GLY A 739 23.08 -24.49 -11.68
N ASP A 740 22.42 -24.16 -12.78
CA ASP A 740 20.97 -23.85 -12.86
C ASP A 740 20.09 -24.96 -12.28
N GLU A 741 20.41 -26.22 -12.57
CA GLU A 741 19.63 -27.39 -12.16
C GLU A 741 19.60 -27.56 -10.62
N ALA A 742 20.69 -27.21 -9.94
CA ALA A 742 20.76 -27.21 -8.49
C ALA A 742 20.30 -25.87 -7.90
N PHE A 743 20.48 -24.76 -8.63
CA PHE A 743 20.02 -23.44 -8.22
C PHE A 743 18.50 -23.41 -8.08
N ARG A 744 17.73 -23.91 -9.06
CA ARG A 744 16.25 -23.99 -9.00
C ARG A 744 15.70 -24.84 -7.84
N GLU A 745 16.51 -25.71 -7.23
CA GLU A 745 16.16 -26.46 -6.02
C GLU A 745 16.54 -25.72 -4.73
N LEU A 746 17.51 -24.79 -4.78
CA LEU A 746 17.89 -23.88 -3.69
C LEU A 746 17.02 -22.61 -3.66
N SER A 747 16.69 -22.06 -4.83
CA SER A 747 16.05 -20.75 -5.05
C SER A 747 14.52 -20.79 -5.00
N LYS A 748 13.95 -21.92 -4.57
CA LYS A 748 12.51 -22.03 -4.31
C LYS A 748 12.11 -21.05 -3.21
N VAL A 749 10.94 -20.43 -3.39
CA VAL A 749 10.29 -19.65 -2.35
C VAL A 749 10.16 -20.53 -1.10
N ASP A 750 10.56 -19.98 0.03
CA ASP A 750 10.61 -20.64 1.32
C ASP A 750 9.43 -20.08 2.15
N PRO A 751 8.36 -20.87 2.43
CA PRO A 751 7.19 -20.35 3.14
C PRO A 751 7.48 -20.00 4.62
N GLU A 752 8.45 -20.69 5.25
CA GLU A 752 8.98 -20.20 6.53
C GLU A 752 9.96 -19.04 6.31
N GLY A 753 10.29 -18.61 5.09
CA GLY A 753 11.25 -17.56 4.74
C GLY A 753 10.89 -16.16 5.24
N ASN A 754 9.64 -15.74 5.07
CA ASN A 754 9.10 -14.54 5.75
C ASN A 754 9.27 -14.67 7.25
N LYS A 755 8.84 -15.79 7.82
CA LYS A 755 8.97 -16.10 9.24
C LYS A 755 10.42 -16.18 9.70
N LEU A 756 11.37 -16.57 8.85
CA LEU A 756 12.82 -16.68 9.04
C LEU A 756 13.55 -15.34 8.87
N LEU A 757 12.90 -14.30 8.34
CA LEU A 757 13.30 -12.90 8.59
C LEU A 757 12.40 -12.21 9.62
N ASP A 758 11.29 -12.80 10.05
CA ASP A 758 10.82 -12.67 11.42
C ASP A 758 11.70 -13.50 12.39
N ASP A 759 12.65 -14.31 11.87
CA ASP A 759 13.49 -15.28 12.59
C ASP A 759 15.05 -15.40 12.24
N ALA A 760 15.76 -14.27 12.08
CA ALA A 760 17.21 -13.94 12.27
C ALA A 760 17.65 -12.70 13.17
N ILE A 761 16.96 -11.53 13.16
CA ILE A 761 17.42 -10.18 13.64
C ILE A 761 16.49 -9.30 14.59
N ALA A 762 15.52 -9.79 15.40
CA ALA A 762 14.62 -8.93 16.23
C ALA A 762 15.20 -8.48 17.59
N GLY A 763 15.50 -9.52 18.42
CA GLY A 763 17.68 -10.67 19.85
C GLY A 763 19.22 -11.00 19.48
N ASP A 764 19.80 -11.11 18.26
CA ASP A 764 20.80 -10.20 17.68
C ASP A 764 21.09 -9.04 18.63
N LYS A 765 22.17 -9.22 19.33
CA LYS A 765 22.62 -8.24 20.30
C LYS A 765 23.69 -7.36 19.70
N SER A 766 23.70 -7.15 18.38
CA SER A 766 24.61 -6.20 17.74
C SER A 766 24.52 -4.82 18.38
N ASP A 767 23.33 -4.32 18.74
CA ASP A 767 23.19 -3.05 19.46
C ASP A 767 23.80 -3.08 20.88
N GLU A 768 23.55 -4.14 21.66
CA GLU A 768 24.18 -4.34 22.97
C GLU A 768 25.71 -4.49 22.85
N TRP A 769 26.18 -5.14 21.79
CA TRP A 769 27.60 -5.39 21.50
C TRP A 769 28.31 -4.11 21.09
N PHE A 770 27.75 -3.31 20.17
CA PHE A 770 28.30 -2.00 19.79
C PHE A 770 28.39 -1.08 21.02
N ALA A 771 27.34 -1.04 21.84
CA ALA A 771 27.33 -0.30 23.09
C ALA A 771 28.41 -0.79 24.08
N ALA A 772 28.54 -2.10 24.28
CA ALA A 772 29.56 -2.70 25.16
C ALA A 772 31.00 -2.43 24.67
N GLN A 773 31.22 -2.47 23.35
CA GLN A 773 32.51 -2.14 22.70
C GLN A 773 32.79 -0.63 22.67
N LYS A 774 31.84 0.23 23.10
CA LYS A 774 31.86 1.69 22.96
C LYS A 774 32.09 2.17 21.52
N LYS A 775 31.75 1.34 20.53
CA LYS A 775 31.83 1.68 19.10
C LYS A 775 30.47 2.23 18.67
N PRO A 776 30.38 3.38 18.00
CA PRO A 776 29.11 3.81 17.42
C PRO A 776 28.71 2.81 16.33
N LYS A 777 27.51 2.22 16.46
CA LYS A 777 26.85 1.58 15.32
C LYS A 777 26.57 2.69 14.30
N ALA A 778 27.04 2.52 13.08
CA ALA A 778 26.87 3.53 12.04
C ALA A 778 25.37 3.71 11.72
N THR A 779 24.93 4.97 11.63
CA THR A 779 23.55 5.32 11.28
C THR A 779 23.50 5.77 9.83
N GLY A 780 22.93 4.92 8.97
CA GLY A 780 22.54 5.29 7.60
C GLY A 780 21.19 6.01 7.55
#